data_AF-A0A2Z4VAW5-F1
#
_entry.id   AF-A0A2Z4VAW5-F1
#
_cell.length_a   1.000
_cell.length_b   1.000
_cell.length_c   1.000
_cell.angle_alpha   90.00
_cell.angle_beta   90.00
_cell.angle_gamma   90.00
#
_symmetry.space_group_name_H-M   'P 1'
#
loop_
_entity.id
_entity.type
_entity.pdbx_description
1 polymer ?
#
loop_
_entity_poly.entity_id
_entity_poly.type
_entity_poly.pdbx_seq_one_letter_code
_entity_poly.pdbx_strand_id
1 'polypeptide(L)'
;MRARLTTFVGREDDIRAIGDDLARARLVTLLGPGGAGKTRLSQEAAEAHAGGGWPDGVWFVELAPVDGPADPEDVAEAALAALGARETKLRGASAEEMRVLTERGGDSALDRLAEHCARRRLLLILDNCEHVIGAAARLAAEVLAHCPGVRILATSREPLGVPGETLRPVDPLPDPVALRLLDDRGSAARAGFTVDDDPAAAVEICRRLDGMPLAIELAAARLRLLTPRQIADRLDDRFRLLTSGSRTVLPRQQTLRAVVDWSWDLLDEPERAVLRRLSVFAGGCDLDAAEAVCADAGDTDGAAGVADLLGSLVDKSLVVAAPGADGNGMRYRLLETVAEYAAERLAQAGDDLADTGRRHLTHYRELVRTIEPQLRGHGQRAAADRIATEYENLRTALRRAVAARDVGEVLCVVHSLAWYWQMHDLRAELRHWSAAAAALGPDPFAPPVVPAPPLYERVVDTPPPYEGELLTEAWRDIQIMCLASRDQTSDNWSSPEVRAQVDGMVAAYRPGLPQTCRAPALMWVYAVMISGDADLLRDVIEETVRTARGLGYRWELASALQLRANVLANRADWAGDASRDAEESLAIFRSLGDDWGCAEALSARAEAMEKRGAYALAADDFRAAIEHARRLGAQAQVSVLQVRMAGTLVESGHMEEAEELLTGLLPGIQHSGNEAMPAARMFLAGIYGRTGRIAEARAQLQSLRDEFSFGAYAIFDGFLLGTMAWLDNQEDAYESALVTVRRAIESVRDPLALMIAPHLPAVYLLTAAVAHAGAGGPVRGRRAAELMGAYRALVPPAHFPVTTERADAELAEGLARAALGDSAYEAAYAEGGGLTLKEAAALV
;
A
#
# COMPACT_ATOMS: atom_id res chain seq x y z
N MET A 1 12.18 -16.63 -6.99
CA MET A 1 11.52 -17.61 -6.10
C MET A 1 12.52 -18.13 -5.09
N ARG A 2 12.08 -18.61 -3.91
CA ARG A 2 12.97 -19.17 -2.88
C ARG A 2 13.61 -20.47 -3.39
N ALA A 3 14.90 -20.70 -3.09
CA ALA A 3 15.54 -21.98 -3.34
C ALA A 3 14.88 -23.08 -2.49
N ARG A 4 14.55 -24.22 -3.10
CA ARG A 4 13.86 -25.33 -2.42
C ARG A 4 14.89 -26.33 -1.89
N LEU A 5 14.78 -26.70 -0.60
CA LEU A 5 15.73 -27.58 0.11
C LEU A 5 15.42 -29.09 -0.05
N THR A 6 14.29 -29.46 -0.65
CA THR A 6 13.87 -30.85 -0.86
C THR A 6 13.50 -31.10 -2.32
N THR A 7 13.74 -32.30 -2.82
CA THR A 7 13.40 -32.70 -4.20
C THR A 7 11.88 -32.75 -4.42
N PHE A 8 11.43 -32.45 -5.65
CA PHE A 8 10.08 -32.71 -6.13
C PHE A 8 10.12 -33.97 -7.02
N VAL A 9 9.19 -34.91 -6.84
CA VAL A 9 9.36 -36.29 -7.33
C VAL A 9 8.14 -36.74 -8.13
N GLY A 10 8.32 -37.01 -9.43
CA GLY A 10 7.44 -37.88 -10.22
C GLY A 10 6.06 -37.30 -10.59
N ARG A 11 5.97 -35.98 -10.81
CA ARG A 11 4.76 -35.28 -11.29
C ARG A 11 5.00 -34.48 -12.58
N GLU A 12 5.96 -34.90 -13.40
CA GLU A 12 6.33 -34.23 -14.65
C GLU A 12 5.20 -34.28 -15.70
N ASP A 13 4.36 -35.31 -15.66
CA ASP A 13 3.16 -35.43 -16.51
C ASP A 13 2.01 -34.55 -16.01
N ASP A 14 1.81 -34.42 -14.69
CA ASP A 14 0.80 -33.53 -14.11
C ASP A 14 1.11 -32.06 -14.45
N ILE A 15 2.38 -31.64 -14.34
CA ILE A 15 2.85 -30.31 -14.72
C ILE A 15 2.45 -29.99 -16.17
N ARG A 16 2.69 -30.93 -17.09
CA ARG A 16 2.38 -30.76 -18.52
C ARG A 16 0.88 -30.66 -18.76
N ALA A 17 0.09 -31.53 -18.10
CA ALA A 17 -1.36 -31.51 -18.20
C ALA A 17 -1.98 -30.20 -17.69
N ILE A 18 -1.44 -29.62 -16.60
CA ILE A 18 -1.86 -28.31 -16.09
C ILE A 18 -1.56 -27.20 -17.11
N GLY A 19 -0.42 -27.27 -17.80
CA GLY A 19 -0.11 -26.38 -18.93
C GLY A 19 -1.13 -26.46 -20.06
N ASP A 20 -1.47 -27.68 -20.49
CA ASP A 20 -2.48 -27.93 -21.53
C ASP A 20 -3.90 -27.48 -21.11
N ASP A 21 -4.23 -27.56 -19.83
CA ASP A 21 -5.50 -27.07 -19.28
C ASP A 21 -5.54 -25.53 -19.25
N LEU A 22 -4.48 -24.89 -18.73
CA LEU A 22 -4.35 -23.43 -18.73
C LEU A 22 -4.28 -22.85 -20.15
N ALA A 23 -3.85 -23.62 -21.15
CA ALA A 23 -3.96 -23.21 -22.54
C ALA A 23 -5.44 -23.11 -23.00
N ARG A 24 -6.28 -24.06 -22.58
CA ARG A 24 -7.66 -24.27 -23.08
C ARG A 24 -8.76 -23.61 -22.24
N ALA A 25 -8.57 -23.50 -20.93
CA ALA A 25 -9.53 -22.95 -19.97
C ALA A 25 -8.97 -21.68 -19.31
N ARG A 26 -9.83 -20.87 -18.70
CA ARG A 26 -9.41 -19.67 -17.93
C ARG A 26 -9.42 -19.86 -16.42
N LEU A 27 -10.15 -20.85 -15.91
CA LEU A 27 -10.09 -21.30 -14.52
C LEU A 27 -9.75 -22.79 -14.52
N VAL A 28 -8.66 -23.15 -13.85
CA VAL A 28 -8.28 -24.53 -13.58
C VAL A 28 -8.19 -24.71 -12.07
N THR A 29 -8.91 -25.67 -11.52
CA THR A 29 -8.87 -25.97 -10.08
C THR A 29 -8.19 -27.31 -9.87
N LEU A 30 -7.04 -27.28 -9.20
CA LEU A 30 -6.37 -28.47 -8.67
C LEU A 30 -7.20 -29.00 -7.50
N LEU A 31 -7.97 -30.06 -7.77
CA LEU A 31 -8.92 -30.62 -6.84
C LEU A 31 -8.31 -31.84 -6.14
N GLY A 32 -8.18 -31.80 -4.82
CA GLY A 32 -7.64 -32.94 -4.07
C GLY A 32 -7.66 -32.80 -2.56
N PRO A 33 -7.51 -33.91 -1.81
CA PRO A 33 -7.44 -33.86 -0.37
C PRO A 33 -6.25 -33.03 0.12
N GLY A 34 -6.30 -32.58 1.38
CA GLY A 34 -5.12 -32.02 2.06
C GLY A 34 -3.93 -32.97 1.96
N GLY A 35 -2.71 -32.44 1.95
CA GLY A 35 -1.48 -33.25 1.87
C GLY A 35 -1.18 -33.93 0.51
N ALA A 36 -2.06 -33.81 -0.49
CA ALA A 36 -1.84 -34.36 -1.85
C ALA A 36 -0.72 -33.66 -2.65
N GLY A 37 -0.23 -32.52 -2.17
CA GLY A 37 0.82 -31.70 -2.80
C GLY A 37 0.32 -30.61 -3.73
N LYS A 38 -0.97 -30.21 -3.66
CA LYS A 38 -1.62 -29.24 -4.57
C LYS A 38 -0.82 -27.93 -4.72
N THR A 39 -0.51 -27.27 -3.61
CA THR A 39 0.31 -26.04 -3.53
C THR A 39 1.68 -26.18 -4.18
N ARG A 40 2.34 -27.33 -3.98
CA ARG A 40 3.66 -27.57 -4.55
C ARG A 40 3.56 -27.79 -6.06
N LEU A 41 2.55 -28.54 -6.51
CA LEU A 41 2.26 -28.80 -7.91
C LEU A 41 1.84 -27.53 -8.67
N SER A 42 1.00 -26.66 -8.09
CA SER A 42 0.62 -25.38 -8.72
C SER A 42 1.81 -24.47 -8.96
N GLN A 43 2.72 -24.37 -7.99
CA GLN A 43 3.95 -23.59 -8.11
C GLN A 43 4.95 -24.17 -9.12
N GLU A 44 5.17 -25.50 -9.14
CA GLU A 44 6.07 -26.15 -10.11
C GLU A 44 5.49 -26.05 -11.54
N ALA A 45 4.17 -26.20 -11.71
CA ALA A 45 3.50 -25.99 -12.99
C ALA A 45 3.60 -24.54 -13.47
N ALA A 46 3.50 -23.56 -12.56
CA ALA A 46 3.72 -22.16 -12.86
C ALA A 46 5.16 -21.85 -13.29
N GLU A 47 6.17 -22.35 -12.56
CA GLU A 47 7.59 -22.17 -12.91
C GLU A 47 7.90 -22.76 -14.30
N ALA A 48 7.40 -23.97 -14.59
CA ALA A 48 7.62 -24.63 -15.87
C ALA A 48 7.01 -23.88 -17.09
N HIS A 49 5.95 -23.08 -16.88
CA HIS A 49 5.23 -22.38 -17.95
C HIS A 49 5.40 -20.85 -17.94
N ALA A 50 6.19 -20.31 -17.01
CA ALA A 50 6.41 -18.87 -16.87
C ALA A 50 6.99 -18.20 -18.13
N GLY A 51 7.79 -18.93 -18.92
CA GLY A 51 8.52 -18.38 -20.07
C GLY A 51 7.73 -18.17 -21.38
N GLY A 52 6.43 -18.48 -21.45
CA GLY A 52 5.70 -18.52 -22.75
C GLY A 52 4.30 -17.91 -22.82
N GLY A 53 3.57 -17.75 -21.70
CA GLY A 53 2.15 -17.36 -21.71
C GLY A 53 1.81 -16.01 -21.07
N TRP A 54 2.62 -15.57 -20.11
CA TRP A 54 2.25 -14.63 -19.04
C TRP A 54 3.21 -13.42 -18.96
N PRO A 55 3.12 -12.46 -19.90
CA PRO A 55 4.01 -11.29 -19.90
C PRO A 55 3.90 -10.45 -18.62
N ASP A 56 2.72 -10.43 -17.98
CA ASP A 56 2.46 -9.71 -16.74
C ASP A 56 2.67 -10.56 -15.47
N GLY A 57 3.36 -11.70 -15.61
CA GLY A 57 3.84 -12.52 -14.51
C GLY A 57 2.88 -13.61 -14.01
N VAL A 58 3.37 -14.36 -13.02
CA VAL A 58 2.61 -15.38 -12.27
C VAL A 58 2.65 -15.02 -10.79
N TRP A 59 1.47 -14.98 -10.17
CA TRP A 59 1.26 -14.43 -8.85
C TRP A 59 0.69 -15.51 -7.93
N PHE A 60 1.20 -15.62 -6.70
CA PHE A 60 0.81 -16.67 -5.76
C PHE A 60 0.12 -16.05 -4.55
N VAL A 61 -1.19 -16.25 -4.46
CA VAL A 61 -2.05 -15.78 -3.37
C VAL A 61 -2.23 -16.92 -2.37
N GLU A 62 -1.60 -16.79 -1.20
CA GLU A 62 -1.73 -17.74 -0.11
C GLU A 62 -2.94 -17.34 0.73
N LEU A 63 -4.08 -18.02 0.59
CA LEU A 63 -5.31 -17.67 1.32
C LEU A 63 -5.32 -18.23 2.74
N ALA A 64 -4.46 -19.20 3.08
CA ALA A 64 -4.40 -19.84 4.39
C ALA A 64 -4.37 -18.90 5.63
N PRO A 65 -3.87 -17.64 5.57
CA PRO A 65 -3.96 -16.67 6.68
C PRO A 65 -5.32 -15.95 6.81
N VAL A 66 -6.30 -16.23 5.94
CA VAL A 66 -7.62 -15.58 5.94
C VAL A 66 -8.60 -16.36 6.84
N ASP A 67 -8.61 -16.00 8.13
CA ASP A 67 -9.45 -16.67 9.12
C ASP A 67 -10.96 -16.38 8.96
N GLY A 68 -11.74 -17.44 8.77
CA GLY A 68 -13.19 -17.48 9.03
C GLY A 68 -14.11 -17.56 7.80
N PRO A 69 -15.43 -17.79 8.01
CA PRO A 69 -16.44 -17.75 6.96
C PRO A 69 -16.79 -16.28 6.63
N ALA A 70 -15.81 -15.57 6.07
CA ALA A 70 -15.75 -14.12 6.04
C ALA A 70 -15.79 -13.52 4.62
N ASP A 71 -15.67 -12.20 4.57
CA ASP A 71 -16.03 -11.31 3.47
C ASP A 71 -15.25 -11.59 2.17
N PRO A 72 -15.88 -11.55 0.97
CA PRO A 72 -15.17 -11.46 -0.30
C PRO A 72 -14.05 -10.40 -0.34
N GLU A 73 -14.19 -9.32 0.41
CA GLU A 73 -13.18 -8.26 0.53
C GLU A 73 -11.86 -8.76 1.13
N ASP A 74 -11.87 -9.64 2.13
CA ASP A 74 -10.65 -10.18 2.76
C ASP A 74 -9.81 -11.01 1.77
N VAL A 75 -10.49 -11.77 0.90
CA VAL A 75 -9.85 -12.59 -0.14
C VAL A 75 -9.36 -11.73 -1.31
N ALA A 76 -10.04 -10.62 -1.60
CA ALA A 76 -9.60 -9.63 -2.58
C ALA A 76 -8.41 -8.80 -2.08
N GLU A 77 -8.40 -8.35 -0.83
CA GLU A 77 -7.23 -7.72 -0.21
C GLU A 77 -6.05 -8.70 -0.11
N ALA A 78 -6.27 -9.98 0.21
CA ALA A 78 -5.20 -10.98 0.16
C ALA A 78 -4.62 -11.15 -1.28
N ALA A 79 -5.46 -11.07 -2.31
CA ALA A 79 -5.02 -11.12 -3.70
C ALA A 79 -4.28 -9.83 -4.14
N LEU A 80 -4.76 -8.65 -3.75
CA LEU A 80 -4.07 -7.36 -3.94
C LEU A 80 -2.72 -7.35 -3.21
N ALA A 81 -2.70 -7.78 -1.96
CA ALA A 81 -1.49 -7.94 -1.16
C ALA A 81 -0.52 -8.90 -1.85
N ALA A 82 -0.96 -10.06 -2.34
CA ALA A 82 -0.10 -10.99 -3.08
C ALA A 82 0.39 -10.48 -4.45
N LEU A 83 -0.37 -9.60 -5.12
CA LEU A 83 0.07 -8.83 -6.27
C LEU A 83 1.10 -7.74 -5.91
N GLY A 84 1.24 -7.40 -4.62
CA GLY A 84 2.34 -6.60 -4.05
C GLY A 84 3.44 -7.39 -3.35
N ALA A 85 3.17 -8.61 -2.86
CA ALA A 85 3.95 -9.31 -1.83
C ALA A 85 4.81 -10.47 -2.38
N ARG A 86 5.69 -10.15 -3.33
CA ARG A 86 6.98 -10.86 -3.49
C ARG A 86 8.00 -9.90 -4.07
N GLU A 87 8.94 -9.47 -3.24
CA GLU A 87 10.00 -8.57 -3.66
C GLU A 87 10.91 -9.19 -4.73
N THR A 88 10.73 -8.75 -5.97
CA THR A 88 11.88 -8.38 -6.80
C THR A 88 11.59 -7.14 -7.66
N LYS A 89 10.75 -6.25 -7.11
CA LYS A 89 10.63 -4.81 -7.44
C LYS A 89 9.80 -4.15 -6.33
N LEU A 90 10.47 -3.75 -5.24
CA LEU A 90 9.99 -2.70 -4.33
C LEU A 90 9.39 -1.55 -5.17
N ARG A 91 8.07 -1.29 -5.11
CA ARG A 91 7.40 -0.13 -5.74
C ARG A 91 6.07 0.25 -5.03
N GLY A 92 6.12 1.13 -4.00
CA GLY A 92 4.97 1.78 -3.30
C GLY A 92 5.23 3.28 -2.99
N ALA A 93 4.22 4.11 -2.66
CA ALA A 93 4.28 5.59 -2.80
C ALA A 93 4.73 6.35 -1.52
N SER A 94 4.47 7.64 -1.23
CA SER A 94 3.89 8.81 -1.96
C SER A 94 4.61 10.11 -1.52
N ALA A 95 4.80 11.11 -2.39
CA ALA A 95 4.07 12.40 -2.45
C ALA A 95 3.88 13.14 -1.10
N GLU A 96 4.31 14.42 -1.01
CA GLU A 96 3.89 15.38 0.03
C GLU A 96 3.09 16.57 -0.54
N GLU A 97 3.49 17.15 -1.67
CA GLU A 97 2.88 18.41 -2.19
C GLU A 97 1.74 18.22 -3.21
N MET A 98 1.39 16.98 -3.53
CA MET A 98 0.20 16.65 -4.33
C MET A 98 -0.80 15.79 -3.54
N ARG A 99 -0.68 15.76 -2.19
CA ARG A 99 -1.44 14.93 -1.23
C ARG A 99 -2.96 15.17 -1.16
N VAL A 100 -3.51 16.01 -2.04
CA VAL A 100 -4.86 16.58 -1.90
C VAL A 100 -5.74 16.30 -3.13
N LEU A 101 -5.36 15.39 -4.06
CA LEU A 101 -5.97 15.39 -5.40
C LEU A 101 -6.40 14.09 -6.11
N THR A 102 -6.07 12.84 -5.72
CA THR A 102 -6.65 11.64 -6.39
C THR A 102 -6.55 10.31 -5.61
N GLU A 103 -7.67 9.76 -5.15
CA GLU A 103 -7.93 8.32 -5.00
C GLU A 103 -9.43 8.06 -5.21
N ARG A 104 -9.81 7.05 -6.00
CA ARG A 104 -11.21 6.69 -6.28
C ARG A 104 -11.87 5.96 -5.11
N GLY A 105 -13.06 6.42 -4.74
CA GLY A 105 -13.92 5.80 -3.74
C GLY A 105 -15.06 4.98 -4.33
N GLY A 106 -15.53 4.03 -3.53
CA GLY A 106 -16.70 3.18 -3.82
C GLY A 106 -16.38 1.81 -4.40
N ASP A 107 -15.18 1.60 -4.92
CA ASP A 107 -14.75 0.32 -5.49
C ASP A 107 -14.24 -0.61 -4.39
N SER A 108 -14.85 -1.80 -4.30
CA SER A 108 -14.43 -2.88 -3.41
C SER A 108 -12.95 -3.26 -3.66
N ALA A 109 -12.31 -3.96 -2.72
CA ALA A 109 -11.00 -4.54 -2.99
C ALA A 109 -11.06 -5.50 -4.19
N LEU A 110 -12.22 -6.09 -4.44
CA LEU A 110 -12.51 -6.90 -5.62
C LEU A 110 -12.57 -6.07 -6.92
N ASP A 111 -13.18 -4.88 -6.90
CA ASP A 111 -13.21 -3.97 -8.06
C ASP A 111 -11.81 -3.42 -8.37
N ARG A 112 -11.05 -3.02 -7.33
CA ARG A 112 -9.63 -2.61 -7.45
C ARG A 112 -8.77 -3.73 -8.04
N LEU A 113 -8.99 -4.98 -7.61
CA LEU A 113 -8.33 -6.16 -8.17
C LEU A 113 -8.72 -6.41 -9.62
N ALA A 114 -10.00 -6.26 -9.97
CA ALA A 114 -10.50 -6.40 -11.33
C ALA A 114 -9.90 -5.32 -12.24
N GLU A 115 -9.89 -4.04 -11.87
CA GLU A 115 -9.24 -2.98 -12.66
C GLU A 115 -7.74 -3.25 -12.85
N HIS A 116 -7.03 -3.59 -11.77
CA HIS A 116 -5.61 -3.95 -11.80
C HIS A 116 -5.31 -5.06 -12.81
N CYS A 117 -6.23 -6.02 -12.94
CA CYS A 117 -6.15 -7.18 -13.82
C CYS A 117 -6.69 -6.94 -15.24
N ALA A 118 -7.59 -5.96 -15.45
CA ALA A 118 -8.40 -5.83 -16.65
C ALA A 118 -7.58 -5.72 -17.96
N ARG A 119 -6.46 -4.98 -17.91
CA ARG A 119 -5.57 -4.73 -19.05
C ARG A 119 -4.40 -5.74 -19.16
N ARG A 120 -4.30 -6.75 -18.28
CA ARG A 120 -3.13 -7.65 -18.16
C ARG A 120 -3.37 -9.09 -18.63
N ARG A 121 -2.26 -9.75 -18.97
CA ARG A 121 -2.15 -11.18 -19.23
C ARG A 121 -1.24 -11.84 -18.19
N LEU A 122 -1.82 -12.17 -17.05
CA LEU A 122 -1.17 -12.82 -15.91
C LEU A 122 -1.89 -14.12 -15.49
N LEU A 123 -1.18 -14.93 -14.72
CA LEU A 123 -1.72 -16.11 -14.03
C LEU A 123 -1.81 -15.82 -12.52
N LEU A 124 -3.02 -15.86 -11.97
CA LEU A 124 -3.24 -15.88 -10.52
C LEU A 124 -3.28 -17.32 -10.03
N ILE A 125 -2.48 -17.66 -9.03
CA ILE A 125 -2.59 -18.92 -8.29
C ILE A 125 -3.31 -18.59 -6.98
N LEU A 126 -4.50 -19.15 -6.78
CA LEU A 126 -5.25 -19.03 -5.51
C LEU A 126 -5.03 -20.32 -4.72
N ASP A 127 -4.27 -20.26 -3.63
CA ASP A 127 -3.91 -21.45 -2.87
C ASP A 127 -4.77 -21.60 -1.61
N ASN A 128 -5.14 -22.85 -1.28
CA ASN A 128 -6.02 -23.21 -0.17
C ASN A 128 -7.39 -22.50 -0.23
N CYS A 129 -8.14 -22.67 -1.33
CA CYS A 129 -9.47 -22.05 -1.45
C CYS A 129 -10.54 -22.72 -0.55
N GLU A 130 -10.29 -23.90 0.01
CA GLU A 130 -11.32 -24.71 0.69
C GLU A 130 -11.94 -24.08 1.95
N HIS A 131 -11.23 -23.19 2.66
CA HIS A 131 -11.74 -22.55 3.88
C HIS A 131 -12.52 -21.24 3.59
N VAL A 132 -12.30 -20.63 2.42
CA VAL A 132 -12.94 -19.36 1.96
C VAL A 132 -13.68 -19.53 0.63
N ILE A 133 -14.20 -20.73 0.35
CA ILE A 133 -14.57 -21.12 -1.02
C ILE A 133 -15.62 -20.21 -1.67
N GLY A 134 -16.61 -19.71 -0.92
CA GLY A 134 -17.61 -18.78 -1.44
C GLY A 134 -17.03 -17.40 -1.83
N ALA A 135 -16.06 -16.91 -1.06
CA ALA A 135 -15.35 -15.66 -1.34
C ALA A 135 -14.38 -15.83 -2.53
N ALA A 136 -13.58 -16.91 -2.53
CA ALA A 136 -12.67 -17.25 -3.63
C ALA A 136 -13.42 -17.50 -4.95
N ALA A 137 -14.59 -18.14 -4.92
CA ALA A 137 -15.45 -18.32 -6.09
C ALA A 137 -15.99 -17.00 -6.64
N ARG A 138 -16.43 -16.08 -5.76
CA ARG A 138 -16.85 -14.72 -6.15
C ARG A 138 -15.71 -13.95 -6.81
N LEU A 139 -14.54 -13.95 -6.19
CA LEU A 139 -13.35 -13.29 -6.72
C LEU A 139 -12.98 -13.84 -8.10
N ALA A 140 -12.94 -15.17 -8.23
CA ALA A 140 -12.63 -15.82 -9.49
C ALA A 140 -13.67 -15.50 -10.57
N ALA A 141 -14.96 -15.45 -10.24
CA ALA A 141 -16.02 -15.10 -11.17
C ALA A 141 -15.88 -13.65 -11.69
N GLU A 142 -15.71 -12.67 -10.79
CA GLU A 142 -15.64 -11.26 -11.19
C GLU A 142 -14.35 -10.91 -11.95
N VAL A 143 -13.19 -11.38 -11.47
CA VAL A 143 -11.92 -11.18 -12.19
C VAL A 143 -11.97 -11.84 -13.57
N LEU A 144 -12.56 -13.03 -13.70
CA LEU A 144 -12.65 -13.68 -15.02
C LEU A 144 -13.68 -13.03 -15.94
N ALA A 145 -14.77 -12.44 -15.41
CA ALA A 145 -15.74 -11.68 -16.19
C ALA A 145 -15.11 -10.39 -16.77
N HIS A 146 -14.40 -9.64 -15.94
CA HIS A 146 -13.89 -8.31 -16.30
C HIS A 146 -12.48 -8.30 -16.93
N CYS A 147 -11.66 -9.35 -16.71
CA CYS A 147 -10.23 -9.35 -17.06
C CYS A 147 -9.87 -10.43 -18.09
N PRO A 148 -10.17 -10.25 -19.40
CA PRO A 148 -10.09 -11.31 -20.40
C PRO A 148 -8.69 -11.92 -20.59
N GLY A 149 -7.62 -11.19 -20.26
CA GLY A 149 -6.26 -11.69 -20.32
C GLY A 149 -5.84 -12.57 -19.12
N VAL A 150 -6.57 -12.51 -18.00
CA VAL A 150 -6.26 -13.28 -16.79
C VAL A 150 -6.73 -14.72 -16.90
N ARG A 151 -5.92 -15.62 -16.32
CA ARG A 151 -6.31 -16.98 -15.94
C ARG A 151 -6.01 -17.24 -14.46
N ILE A 152 -6.75 -18.19 -13.90
CA ILE A 152 -6.69 -18.57 -12.49
C ILE A 152 -6.36 -20.07 -12.37
N LEU A 153 -5.38 -20.40 -11.54
CA LEU A 153 -5.05 -21.75 -11.09
C LEU A 153 -5.37 -21.85 -9.59
N ALA A 154 -6.56 -22.34 -9.25
CA ALA A 154 -6.95 -22.52 -7.86
C ALA A 154 -6.45 -23.86 -7.30
N THR A 155 -6.20 -23.96 -6.00
CA THR A 155 -6.05 -25.24 -5.29
C THR A 155 -7.17 -25.36 -4.25
N SER A 156 -7.91 -26.47 -4.27
CA SER A 156 -9.06 -26.68 -3.37
C SER A 156 -9.28 -28.15 -2.96
N ARG A 157 -9.98 -28.38 -1.83
CA ARG A 157 -10.58 -29.68 -1.46
C ARG A 157 -11.90 -29.95 -2.20
N GLU A 158 -12.61 -28.90 -2.63
CA GLU A 158 -13.90 -28.97 -3.35
C GLU A 158 -13.96 -27.95 -4.53
N PRO A 159 -14.80 -28.18 -5.56
CA PRO A 159 -14.94 -27.25 -6.70
C PRO A 159 -15.36 -25.84 -6.27
N LEU A 160 -14.81 -24.80 -6.88
CA LEU A 160 -15.23 -23.41 -6.61
C LEU A 160 -16.66 -23.15 -7.14
N GLY A 161 -17.13 -23.93 -8.12
CA GLY A 161 -18.49 -23.84 -8.65
C GLY A 161 -18.70 -22.69 -9.64
N VAL A 162 -17.61 -22.14 -10.19
CA VAL A 162 -17.64 -20.99 -11.11
C VAL A 162 -17.85 -21.46 -12.57
N PRO A 163 -18.70 -20.81 -13.38
CA PRO A 163 -18.87 -21.15 -14.79
C PRO A 163 -17.55 -21.11 -15.57
N GLY A 164 -17.21 -22.21 -16.26
CA GLY A 164 -15.95 -22.36 -16.99
C GLY A 164 -14.78 -22.93 -16.18
N GLU A 165 -15.01 -23.31 -14.91
CA GLU A 165 -14.07 -24.09 -14.09
C GLU A 165 -13.72 -25.43 -14.75
N THR A 166 -12.44 -25.67 -14.96
CA THR A 166 -11.90 -26.99 -15.36
C THR A 166 -11.28 -27.67 -14.16
N LEU A 167 -11.89 -28.76 -13.70
CA LEU A 167 -11.41 -29.53 -12.56
C LEU A 167 -10.27 -30.46 -13.00
N ARG A 168 -9.11 -30.32 -12.35
CA ARG A 168 -7.96 -31.21 -12.49
C ARG A 168 -7.78 -31.99 -11.17
N PRO A 169 -8.24 -33.26 -11.10
CA PRO A 169 -7.98 -34.10 -9.94
C PRO A 169 -6.48 -34.25 -9.73
N VAL A 170 -6.01 -33.95 -8.51
CA VAL A 170 -4.64 -34.25 -8.07
C VAL A 170 -4.70 -35.58 -7.32
N ASP A 171 -4.56 -36.66 -8.08
CA ASP A 171 -4.50 -38.00 -7.51
C ASP A 171 -3.22 -38.19 -6.67
N PRO A 172 -3.22 -39.10 -5.68
CA PRO A 172 -2.03 -39.43 -4.90
C PRO A 172 -0.90 -39.99 -5.77
N LEU A 173 0.31 -40.08 -5.21
CA LEU A 173 1.46 -40.62 -5.94
C LEU A 173 1.24 -42.12 -6.23
N PRO A 174 1.42 -42.59 -7.47
CA PRO A 174 1.36 -44.01 -7.77
C PRO A 174 2.53 -44.74 -7.10
N ASP A 175 2.36 -46.03 -6.77
CA ASP A 175 3.30 -46.82 -5.96
C ASP A 175 4.80 -46.62 -6.28
N PRO A 176 5.26 -46.61 -7.56
CA PRO A 176 6.69 -46.41 -7.86
C PRO A 176 7.21 -45.02 -7.49
N VAL A 177 6.34 -44.01 -7.49
CA VAL A 177 6.66 -42.62 -7.12
C VAL A 177 6.52 -42.41 -5.61
N ALA A 178 5.50 -43.03 -4.99
CA ALA A 178 5.34 -43.04 -3.53
C ALA A 178 6.54 -43.71 -2.83
N LEU A 179 7.04 -44.83 -3.37
CA LEU A 179 8.24 -45.50 -2.88
C LEU A 179 9.49 -44.64 -3.05
N ARG A 180 9.67 -43.97 -4.19
CA ARG A 180 10.78 -43.04 -4.40
C ARG A 180 10.75 -41.85 -3.43
N LEU A 181 9.57 -41.35 -3.08
CA LEU A 181 9.44 -40.32 -2.05
C LEU A 181 9.78 -40.86 -0.65
N LEU A 182 9.33 -42.07 -0.31
CA LEU A 182 9.68 -42.72 0.95
C LEU A 182 11.20 -42.97 1.06
N ASP A 183 11.86 -43.36 -0.04
CA ASP A 183 13.31 -43.58 -0.12
C ASP A 183 14.11 -42.28 0.07
N ASP A 184 13.77 -41.23 -0.69
CA ASP A 184 14.39 -39.91 -0.62
C ASP A 184 14.25 -39.28 0.78
N ARG A 185 13.02 -39.26 1.34
CA ARG A 185 12.74 -38.70 2.67
C ARG A 185 13.29 -39.58 3.79
N GLY A 186 13.22 -40.90 3.63
CA GLY A 186 13.73 -41.86 4.62
C GLY A 186 15.24 -41.86 4.72
N SER A 187 15.95 -41.69 3.59
CA SER A 187 17.41 -41.53 3.56
C SER A 187 17.86 -40.25 4.27
N ALA A 188 17.10 -39.16 4.13
CA ALA A 188 17.32 -37.91 4.85
C ALA A 188 17.00 -38.02 6.36
N ALA A 189 16.00 -38.84 6.73
CA ALA A 189 15.65 -39.09 8.13
C ALA A 189 16.68 -40.01 8.82
N ARG A 190 17.07 -41.12 8.19
CA ARG A 190 18.01 -42.13 8.70
C ARG A 190 19.07 -42.44 7.64
N ALA A 191 20.30 -41.99 7.87
CA ALA A 191 21.42 -42.29 6.98
C ALA A 191 21.57 -43.82 6.76
N GLY A 192 21.65 -44.24 5.49
CA GLY A 192 21.73 -45.65 5.10
C GLY A 192 20.41 -46.42 5.18
N PHE A 193 19.25 -45.74 5.31
CA PHE A 193 17.97 -46.34 4.94
C PHE A 193 17.87 -46.53 3.43
N THR A 194 17.31 -47.66 3.00
CA THR A 194 16.79 -47.84 1.63
C THR A 194 15.41 -48.49 1.71
N VAL A 195 14.52 -48.23 0.74
CA VAL A 195 13.28 -49.01 0.60
C VAL A 195 13.54 -50.49 0.23
N ASP A 196 14.73 -50.80 -0.29
CA ASP A 196 15.17 -52.16 -0.59
C ASP A 196 15.47 -53.00 0.68
N ASP A 197 15.62 -52.35 1.86
CA ASP A 197 15.88 -53.02 3.15
C ASP A 197 14.69 -53.90 3.63
N ASP A 198 13.46 -53.43 3.43
CA ASP A 198 12.20 -54.18 3.63
C ASP A 198 11.16 -53.70 2.59
N PRO A 199 11.26 -54.19 1.34
CA PRO A 199 10.41 -53.71 0.24
C PRO A 199 8.93 -53.96 0.51
N ALA A 200 8.61 -55.06 1.22
CA ALA A 200 7.26 -55.41 1.58
C ALA A 200 6.67 -54.40 2.57
N ALA A 201 7.43 -53.93 3.56
CA ALA A 201 6.97 -52.88 4.46
C ALA A 201 6.89 -51.52 3.76
N ALA A 202 7.85 -51.19 2.89
CA ALA A 202 7.83 -49.93 2.14
C ALA A 202 6.57 -49.82 1.26
N VAL A 203 6.25 -50.87 0.50
CA VAL A 203 5.00 -50.96 -0.28
C VAL A 203 3.77 -50.89 0.62
N GLU A 204 3.78 -51.60 1.75
CA GLU A 204 2.67 -51.63 2.70
C GLU A 204 2.42 -50.27 3.37
N ILE A 205 3.48 -49.51 3.69
CA ILE A 205 3.42 -48.11 4.14
C ILE A 205 2.80 -47.24 3.06
N CYS A 206 3.40 -47.17 1.86
CA CYS A 206 2.92 -46.32 0.77
C CYS A 206 1.45 -46.59 0.44
N ARG A 207 1.05 -47.87 0.43
CA ARG A 207 -0.34 -48.30 0.20
C ARG A 207 -1.28 -47.93 1.36
N ARG A 208 -0.87 -48.05 2.62
CA ARG A 208 -1.70 -47.62 3.78
C ARG A 208 -1.85 -46.10 3.86
N LEU A 209 -0.86 -45.36 3.40
CA LEU A 209 -0.89 -43.89 3.34
C LEU A 209 -1.58 -43.36 2.07
N ASP A 210 -2.28 -44.22 1.32
CA ASP A 210 -2.95 -43.91 0.04
C ASP A 210 -2.05 -43.18 -0.98
N GLY A 211 -0.72 -43.34 -0.94
CA GLY A 211 0.21 -42.59 -1.80
C GLY A 211 0.30 -41.08 -1.51
N MET A 212 -0.20 -40.60 -0.37
CA MET A 212 -0.22 -39.16 -0.05
C MET A 212 1.18 -38.62 0.29
N PRO A 213 1.71 -37.60 -0.43
CA PRO A 213 3.03 -37.05 -0.19
C PRO A 213 3.30 -36.66 1.26
N LEU A 214 2.43 -35.84 1.87
CA LEU A 214 2.63 -35.38 3.24
C LEU A 214 2.55 -36.51 4.27
N ALA A 215 1.68 -37.49 4.05
CA ALA A 215 1.57 -38.66 4.93
C ALA A 215 2.83 -39.53 4.85
N ILE A 216 3.41 -39.70 3.65
CA ILE A 216 4.68 -40.38 3.42
C ILE A 216 5.84 -39.61 4.07
N GLU A 217 5.87 -38.28 3.97
CA GLU A 217 6.89 -37.44 4.63
C GLU A 217 6.83 -37.58 6.18
N LEU A 218 5.63 -37.49 6.77
CA LEU A 218 5.42 -37.68 8.21
C LEU A 218 5.78 -39.10 8.68
N ALA A 219 5.54 -40.13 7.85
CA ALA A 219 5.94 -41.50 8.16
C ALA A 219 7.46 -41.72 8.01
N ALA A 220 8.08 -41.16 6.96
CA ALA A 220 9.52 -41.26 6.71
C ALA A 220 10.34 -40.64 7.84
N ALA A 221 9.90 -39.51 8.41
CA ALA A 221 10.51 -38.90 9.59
C ALA A 221 10.62 -39.87 10.79
N ARG A 222 9.72 -40.86 10.91
CA ARG A 222 9.72 -41.84 12.01
C ARG A 222 10.75 -42.97 11.83
N LEU A 223 11.40 -43.09 10.67
CA LEU A 223 12.44 -44.10 10.42
C LEU A 223 13.68 -43.95 11.32
N ARG A 224 13.85 -42.79 11.98
CA ARG A 224 14.83 -42.57 13.06
C ARG A 224 14.59 -43.43 14.30
N LEU A 225 13.33 -43.78 14.60
CA LEU A 225 12.91 -44.41 15.85
C LEU A 225 12.25 -45.79 15.64
N LEU A 226 11.70 -46.03 14.45
CA LEU A 226 10.93 -47.22 14.12
C LEU A 226 11.45 -47.85 12.82
N THR A 227 11.43 -49.18 12.75
CA THR A 227 11.67 -49.89 11.48
C THR A 227 10.48 -49.72 10.53
N PRO A 228 10.67 -49.88 9.20
CA PRO A 228 9.56 -49.84 8.24
C PRO A 228 8.41 -50.77 8.64
N ARG A 229 8.72 -51.99 9.10
CA ARG A 229 7.73 -52.95 9.58
C ARG A 229 6.91 -52.41 10.75
N GLN A 230 7.56 -51.82 11.76
CA GLN A 230 6.87 -51.21 12.91
C GLN A 230 6.00 -50.00 12.54
N ILE A 231 6.38 -49.24 11.50
CA ILE A 231 5.56 -48.15 10.96
C ILE A 231 4.34 -48.75 10.26
N ALA A 232 4.52 -49.75 9.40
CA ALA A 232 3.44 -50.45 8.72
C ALA A 232 2.42 -51.01 9.72
N ASP A 233 2.86 -51.76 10.73
CA ASP A 233 2.00 -52.40 11.74
C ASP A 233 1.15 -51.36 12.51
N ARG A 234 1.78 -50.26 12.95
CA ARG A 234 1.09 -49.18 13.70
C ARG A 234 0.07 -48.43 12.87
N LEU A 235 0.31 -48.27 11.57
CA LEU A 235 -0.69 -47.69 10.66
C LEU A 235 -1.92 -48.60 10.60
N ASP A 236 -1.77 -49.92 10.52
CA ASP A 236 -2.92 -50.86 10.43
C ASP A 236 -3.88 -50.71 11.62
N ASP A 237 -3.34 -50.65 12.84
CA ASP A 237 -4.14 -50.51 14.06
C ASP A 237 -4.92 -49.18 14.11
N ARG A 238 -4.29 -48.06 13.73
CA ARG A 238 -4.97 -46.75 13.70
C ARG A 238 -6.02 -46.67 12.58
N PHE A 239 -5.77 -47.23 11.40
CA PHE A 239 -6.76 -47.29 10.32
C PHE A 239 -7.99 -48.14 10.69
N ARG A 240 -7.80 -49.28 11.38
CA ARG A 240 -8.89 -50.12 11.91
C ARG A 240 -9.73 -49.40 12.97
N LEU A 241 -9.13 -48.57 13.80
CA LEU A 241 -9.85 -47.76 14.80
C LEU A 241 -10.70 -46.68 14.12
N LEU A 242 -10.16 -45.95 13.15
CA LEU A 242 -10.87 -44.84 12.49
C LEU A 242 -12.03 -45.30 11.60
N THR A 243 -11.91 -46.44 10.92
CA THR A 243 -13.03 -47.03 10.14
C THR A 243 -14.24 -47.40 11.00
N SER A 244 -14.10 -47.45 12.33
CA SER A 244 -15.20 -47.75 13.26
C SER A 244 -15.92 -46.51 13.81
N GLY A 245 -15.31 -45.32 13.72
CA GLY A 245 -15.68 -44.16 14.57
C GLY A 245 -16.46 -43.01 13.93
N SER A 246 -16.29 -42.73 12.62
CA SER A 246 -16.95 -41.60 11.95
C SER A 246 -17.35 -41.92 10.51
N ARG A 247 -18.57 -41.54 10.12
CA ARG A 247 -19.16 -41.81 8.79
C ARG A 247 -19.30 -40.58 7.89
N THR A 248 -18.83 -39.40 8.32
CA THR A 248 -19.14 -38.11 7.67
C THR A 248 -18.00 -37.47 6.88
N VAL A 249 -16.78 -38.02 6.94
CA VAL A 249 -15.59 -37.47 6.26
C VAL A 249 -15.12 -38.43 5.16
N LEU A 250 -14.68 -37.91 4.01
CA LEU A 250 -14.20 -38.72 2.87
C LEU A 250 -13.00 -39.61 3.27
N PRO A 251 -12.90 -40.88 2.79
CA PRO A 251 -11.89 -41.84 3.26
C PRO A 251 -10.44 -41.31 3.25
N ARG A 252 -10.07 -40.58 2.18
CA ARG A 252 -8.73 -40.00 2.00
C ARG A 252 -8.39 -38.91 3.02
N GLN A 253 -9.37 -38.11 3.45
CA GLN A 253 -9.16 -37.10 4.50
C GLN A 253 -9.02 -37.76 5.88
N GLN A 254 -9.66 -38.92 6.09
CA GLN A 254 -9.41 -39.74 7.29
C GLN A 254 -7.95 -40.22 7.32
N THR A 255 -7.37 -40.61 6.17
CA THR A 255 -5.96 -41.03 6.05
C THR A 255 -4.97 -39.96 6.51
N LEU A 256 -5.09 -38.72 6.05
CA LEU A 256 -4.18 -37.66 6.53
C LEU A 256 -4.42 -37.33 8.01
N ARG A 257 -5.68 -37.19 8.43
CA ARG A 257 -6.01 -36.88 9.83
C ARG A 257 -5.52 -37.99 10.77
N ALA A 258 -5.60 -39.26 10.38
CA ALA A 258 -5.03 -40.40 11.10
C ALA A 258 -3.54 -40.28 11.38
N VAL A 259 -2.77 -39.78 10.39
CA VAL A 259 -1.31 -39.66 10.46
C VAL A 259 -0.91 -38.44 11.29
N VAL A 260 -1.72 -37.37 11.28
CA VAL A 260 -1.56 -36.21 12.18
C VAL A 260 -1.97 -36.56 13.61
N ASP A 261 -3.13 -37.21 13.83
CA ASP A 261 -3.57 -37.74 15.13
C ASP A 261 -2.50 -38.69 15.71
N TRP A 262 -1.98 -39.63 14.92
CA TRP A 262 -0.89 -40.52 15.35
C TRP A 262 0.41 -39.75 15.66
N SER A 263 0.75 -38.74 14.84
CA SER A 263 1.92 -37.91 15.08
C SER A 263 1.81 -37.07 16.35
N TRP A 264 0.59 -36.64 16.70
CA TRP A 264 0.21 -35.91 17.91
C TRP A 264 0.19 -36.82 19.15
N ASP A 265 -0.33 -38.04 19.03
CA ASP A 265 -0.33 -39.04 20.10
C ASP A 265 1.09 -39.42 20.56
N LEU A 266 2.06 -39.33 19.65
CA LEU A 266 3.49 -39.56 19.90
C LEU A 266 4.25 -38.35 20.48
N LEU A 267 3.58 -37.20 20.63
CA LEU A 267 4.14 -36.05 21.35
C LEU A 267 3.88 -36.19 22.86
N ASP A 268 4.81 -35.68 23.66
CA ASP A 268 4.52 -35.40 25.07
C ASP A 268 3.69 -34.11 25.24
N GLU A 269 3.23 -33.81 26.45
CA GLU A 269 2.35 -32.66 26.66
C GLU A 269 3.05 -31.30 26.43
N PRO A 270 4.33 -31.08 26.82
CA PRO A 270 5.09 -29.89 26.42
C PRO A 270 5.16 -29.68 24.89
N GLU A 271 5.45 -30.74 24.13
CA GLU A 271 5.47 -30.67 22.66
C GLU A 271 4.09 -30.37 22.06
N ARG A 272 3.01 -30.95 22.62
CA ARG A 272 1.63 -30.64 22.22
C ARG A 272 1.25 -29.19 22.54
N ALA A 273 1.67 -28.69 23.69
CA ALA A 273 1.46 -27.30 24.10
C ALA A 273 2.15 -26.32 23.15
N VAL A 274 3.44 -26.53 22.83
CA VAL A 274 4.14 -25.71 21.84
C VAL A 274 3.48 -25.83 20.47
N LEU A 275 3.18 -27.05 19.99
CA LEU A 275 2.59 -27.24 18.66
C LEU A 275 1.23 -26.58 18.51
N ARG A 276 0.34 -26.70 19.51
CA ARG A 276 -0.98 -26.03 19.47
C ARG A 276 -0.83 -24.51 19.56
N ARG A 277 0.10 -23.99 20.37
CA ARG A 277 0.33 -22.55 20.50
C ARG A 277 0.94 -21.92 19.24
N LEU A 278 1.77 -22.65 18.49
CA LEU A 278 2.31 -22.18 17.21
C LEU A 278 1.24 -21.88 16.15
N SER A 279 0.01 -22.37 16.30
CA SER A 279 -1.08 -22.07 15.36
C SER A 279 -1.59 -20.63 15.42
N VAL A 280 -1.19 -19.83 16.42
CA VAL A 280 -1.65 -18.43 16.53
C VAL A 280 -0.92 -17.47 15.59
N PHE A 281 0.20 -17.89 15.00
CA PHE A 281 1.07 -17.08 14.13
C PHE A 281 0.63 -17.15 12.66
N ALA A 282 0.52 -15.99 12.01
CA ALA A 282 0.28 -15.89 10.58
C ALA A 282 1.63 -15.81 9.83
N GLY A 283 1.88 -16.72 8.89
CA GLY A 283 3.15 -16.79 8.16
C GLY A 283 4.35 -17.38 8.94
N GLY A 284 4.14 -17.79 10.20
CA GLY A 284 5.17 -18.32 11.09
C GLY A 284 5.89 -17.23 11.91
N CYS A 285 6.95 -17.62 12.61
CA CYS A 285 7.64 -16.81 13.61
C CYS A 285 9.16 -17.07 13.59
N ASP A 286 9.94 -16.24 14.27
CA ASP A 286 11.32 -16.57 14.68
C ASP A 286 11.34 -17.23 16.08
N LEU A 287 12.53 -17.48 16.62
CA LEU A 287 12.70 -18.15 17.91
C LEU A 287 12.20 -17.28 19.07
N ASP A 288 12.61 -16.02 19.14
CA ASP A 288 12.24 -15.07 20.20
C ASP A 288 10.72 -14.90 20.31
N ALA A 289 10.04 -14.82 19.17
CA ALA A 289 8.57 -14.79 19.11
C ALA A 289 7.95 -16.11 19.60
N ALA A 290 8.49 -17.27 19.18
CA ALA A 290 8.01 -18.55 19.66
C ALA A 290 8.22 -18.74 21.17
N GLU A 291 9.35 -18.31 21.73
CA GLU A 291 9.62 -18.34 23.17
C GLU A 291 8.64 -17.47 23.95
N ALA A 292 8.44 -16.21 23.51
CA ALA A 292 7.52 -15.27 24.16
C ALA A 292 6.05 -15.73 24.13
N VAL A 293 5.63 -16.43 23.06
CA VAL A 293 4.22 -16.82 22.85
C VAL A 293 3.93 -18.24 23.31
N CYS A 294 4.86 -19.19 23.17
CA CYS A 294 4.59 -20.61 23.41
C CYS A 294 5.03 -21.16 24.78
N ALA A 295 5.88 -20.45 25.53
CA ALA A 295 6.30 -20.87 26.88
C ALA A 295 5.11 -21.07 27.86
N ASP A 296 5.29 -21.89 28.90
CA ASP A 296 4.26 -22.04 29.94
C ASP A 296 4.32 -20.91 30.97
N ALA A 297 3.13 -20.49 31.42
CA ALA A 297 2.97 -19.43 32.42
C ALA A 297 3.39 -19.92 33.81
N GLY A 298 4.70 -19.91 34.07
CA GLY A 298 5.30 -20.25 35.36
C GLY A 298 6.45 -21.26 35.32
N ASP A 299 6.87 -21.75 34.14
CA ASP A 299 7.94 -22.75 34.04
C ASP A 299 9.20 -22.19 33.37
N THR A 300 9.98 -21.42 34.13
CA THR A 300 11.35 -21.00 33.77
C THR A 300 12.42 -22.00 34.23
N ASP A 301 12.04 -23.05 34.96
CA ASP A 301 12.95 -24.06 35.55
C ASP A 301 12.72 -25.48 34.98
N GLY A 302 11.86 -25.63 33.97
CA GLY A 302 11.52 -26.88 33.29
C GLY A 302 12.67 -27.43 32.43
N ALA A 303 12.76 -28.76 32.30
CA ALA A 303 13.96 -29.45 31.82
C ALA A 303 14.22 -29.40 30.28
N ALA A 304 13.41 -28.68 29.51
CA ALA A 304 13.60 -28.44 28.08
C ALA A 304 12.96 -27.10 27.69
N GLY A 305 13.70 -26.23 26.98
CA GLY A 305 13.19 -24.93 26.55
C GLY A 305 12.29 -25.02 25.31
N VAL A 306 11.58 -23.94 24.98
CA VAL A 306 10.77 -23.88 23.73
C VAL A 306 11.66 -24.10 22.50
N ALA A 307 12.93 -23.67 22.53
CA ALA A 307 13.93 -23.99 21.50
C ALA A 307 14.16 -25.50 21.30
N ASP A 308 14.27 -26.27 22.39
CA ASP A 308 14.46 -27.73 22.34
C ASP A 308 13.20 -28.43 21.81
N LEU A 309 12.03 -27.98 22.27
CA LEU A 309 10.72 -28.48 21.83
C LEU A 309 10.49 -28.18 20.34
N LEU A 310 10.85 -26.98 19.86
CA LEU A 310 10.86 -26.64 18.43
C LEU A 310 11.80 -27.54 17.64
N GLY A 311 13.01 -27.79 18.14
CA GLY A 311 13.95 -28.73 17.53
C GLY A 311 13.35 -30.12 17.36
N SER A 312 12.71 -30.64 18.41
CA SER A 312 12.00 -31.92 18.38
C SER A 312 10.83 -31.94 17.39
N LEU A 313 10.02 -30.86 17.34
CA LEU A 313 8.90 -30.74 16.40
C LEU A 313 9.35 -30.62 14.93
N VAL A 314 10.50 -30.01 14.67
CA VAL A 314 11.17 -29.97 13.35
C VAL A 314 11.68 -31.36 12.98
N ASP A 315 12.37 -32.05 13.89
CA ASP A 315 12.82 -33.43 13.69
C ASP A 315 11.65 -34.42 13.44
N LYS A 316 10.49 -34.13 14.03
CA LYS A 316 9.23 -34.87 13.81
C LYS A 316 8.44 -34.41 12.57
N SER A 317 8.98 -33.45 11.79
CA SER A 317 8.38 -32.88 10.56
C SER A 317 6.99 -32.26 10.74
N LEU A 318 6.69 -31.76 11.94
CA LEU A 318 5.45 -31.03 12.26
C LEU A 318 5.63 -29.51 12.12
N VAL A 319 6.87 -29.04 12.30
CA VAL A 319 7.30 -27.65 12.07
C VAL A 319 8.33 -27.64 10.93
N VAL A 320 8.22 -26.67 10.02
CA VAL A 320 9.23 -26.39 9.00
C VAL A 320 10.10 -25.24 9.47
N ALA A 321 11.40 -25.49 9.61
CA ALA A 321 12.40 -24.44 9.83
C ALA A 321 13.08 -24.07 8.50
N ALA A 322 13.20 -22.77 8.21
CA ALA A 322 13.88 -22.25 7.03
C ALA A 322 14.64 -20.95 7.36
N PRO A 323 15.75 -20.62 6.68
CA PRO A 323 16.43 -19.34 6.86
C PRO A 323 15.50 -18.14 6.61
N GLY A 324 15.65 -17.09 7.42
CA GLY A 324 15.01 -15.79 7.21
C GLY A 324 15.44 -15.14 5.89
N ALA A 325 14.62 -14.22 5.37
CA ALA A 325 14.91 -13.53 4.10
C ALA A 325 16.13 -12.59 4.20
N ASP A 326 16.37 -12.09 5.41
CA ASP A 326 17.52 -11.28 5.86
C ASP A 326 18.79 -12.12 6.15
N GLY A 327 18.66 -13.45 6.23
CA GLY A 327 19.74 -14.37 6.58
C GLY A 327 20.14 -14.35 8.07
N ASN A 328 19.45 -13.59 8.92
CA ASN A 328 19.85 -13.35 10.32
C ASN A 328 19.25 -14.34 11.34
N GLY A 329 18.50 -15.34 10.90
CA GLY A 329 17.93 -16.36 11.78
C GLY A 329 17.17 -17.46 11.05
N MET A 330 16.57 -18.37 11.82
CA MET A 330 15.63 -19.37 11.31
C MET A 330 14.20 -18.90 11.58
N ARG A 331 13.30 -19.08 10.62
CA ARG A 331 11.86 -18.95 10.79
C ARG A 331 11.21 -20.32 10.86
N TYR A 332 10.29 -20.47 11.80
CA TYR A 332 9.50 -21.65 12.08
C TYR A 332 8.07 -21.42 11.59
N ARG A 333 7.51 -22.38 10.85
CA ARG A 333 6.11 -22.35 10.43
C ARG A 333 5.50 -23.74 10.49
N LEU A 334 4.21 -23.82 10.77
CA LEU A 334 3.45 -25.06 10.60
C LEU A 334 3.20 -25.32 9.11
N LEU A 335 3.00 -26.60 8.77
CA LEU A 335 2.36 -26.97 7.50
C LEU A 335 0.86 -26.76 7.64
N GLU A 336 0.18 -26.24 6.62
CA GLU A 336 -1.24 -25.86 6.61
C GLU A 336 -2.15 -26.86 7.35
N THR A 337 -2.13 -28.14 6.97
CA THR A 337 -2.98 -29.18 7.60
C THR A 337 -2.59 -29.52 9.04
N VAL A 338 -1.35 -29.22 9.45
CA VAL A 338 -0.89 -29.30 10.84
C VAL A 338 -1.32 -28.04 11.60
N ALA A 339 -1.34 -26.86 10.95
CA ALA A 339 -1.82 -25.61 11.51
C ALA A 339 -3.32 -25.64 11.80
N GLU A 340 -4.14 -26.10 10.85
CA GLU A 340 -5.59 -26.35 11.04
C GLU A 340 -5.84 -27.25 12.26
N TYR A 341 -5.14 -28.39 12.32
CA TYR A 341 -5.27 -29.35 13.41
C TYR A 341 -4.78 -28.78 14.75
N ALA A 342 -3.64 -28.07 14.75
CA ALA A 342 -3.11 -27.40 15.94
C ALA A 342 -4.07 -26.31 16.46
N ALA A 343 -4.71 -25.55 15.58
CA ALA A 343 -5.73 -24.57 15.94
C ALA A 343 -7.00 -25.21 16.50
N GLU A 344 -7.49 -26.31 15.89
CA GLU A 344 -8.59 -27.11 16.48
C GLU A 344 -8.24 -27.59 17.90
N ARG A 345 -7.00 -28.05 18.13
CA ARG A 345 -6.54 -28.51 19.44
C ARG A 345 -6.33 -27.36 20.44
N LEU A 346 -5.89 -26.18 20.00
CA LEU A 346 -5.78 -24.99 20.85
C LEU A 346 -7.17 -24.50 21.28
N ALA A 347 -8.14 -24.47 20.37
CA ALA A 347 -9.54 -24.13 20.69
C ALA A 347 -10.22 -25.15 21.62
N GLN A 348 -9.76 -26.40 21.64
CA GLN A 348 -10.20 -27.42 22.61
C GLN A 348 -9.51 -27.30 23.98
N ALA A 349 -8.40 -26.56 24.09
CA ALA A 349 -7.55 -26.47 25.29
C ALA A 349 -8.00 -25.41 26.31
N GLY A 350 -9.31 -25.09 26.36
CA GLY A 350 -9.89 -24.15 27.32
C GLY A 350 -9.31 -22.73 27.19
N ASP A 351 -8.84 -22.16 28.31
CA ASP A 351 -8.34 -20.78 28.36
C ASP A 351 -7.01 -20.57 27.61
N ASP A 352 -6.30 -21.63 27.21
CA ASP A 352 -4.98 -21.55 26.57
C ASP A 352 -5.04 -20.82 25.21
N LEU A 353 -6.16 -20.91 24.47
CA LEU A 353 -6.37 -20.12 23.24
C LEU A 353 -6.36 -18.61 23.54
N ALA A 354 -7.14 -18.18 24.54
CA ALA A 354 -7.24 -16.78 24.91
C ALA A 354 -5.93 -16.24 25.48
N ASP A 355 -5.21 -17.05 26.26
CA ASP A 355 -3.93 -16.66 26.85
C ASP A 355 -2.80 -16.58 25.81
N THR A 356 -2.69 -17.58 24.93
CA THR A 356 -1.72 -17.57 23.83
C THR A 356 -2.02 -16.43 22.85
N GLY A 357 -3.29 -16.15 22.58
CA GLY A 357 -3.72 -15.01 21.77
C GLY A 357 -3.30 -13.66 22.38
N ARG A 358 -3.42 -13.49 23.71
CA ARG A 358 -2.90 -12.31 24.42
C ARG A 358 -1.37 -12.22 24.38
N ARG A 359 -0.65 -13.33 24.55
CA ARG A 359 0.82 -13.34 24.46
C ARG A 359 1.31 -12.97 23.05
N HIS A 360 0.66 -13.47 22.01
CA HIS A 360 0.90 -13.09 20.62
C HIS A 360 0.68 -11.59 20.40
N LEU A 361 -0.46 -11.06 20.84
CA LEU A 361 -0.76 -9.62 20.77
C LEU A 361 0.30 -8.77 21.49
N THR A 362 0.60 -9.08 22.76
CA THR A 362 1.60 -8.36 23.56
C THR A 362 2.98 -8.38 22.92
N HIS A 363 3.43 -9.54 22.40
CA HIS A 363 4.71 -9.67 21.71
C HIS A 363 4.79 -8.77 20.47
N TYR A 364 3.80 -8.86 19.57
CA TYR A 364 3.82 -8.09 18.32
C TYR A 364 3.56 -6.60 18.54
N ARG A 365 2.77 -6.22 19.53
CA ARG A 365 2.62 -4.82 19.96
C ARG A 365 3.94 -4.26 20.49
N GLU A 366 4.65 -4.96 21.36
CA GLU A 366 5.96 -4.50 21.84
C GLU A 366 7.02 -4.46 20.73
N LEU A 367 7.01 -5.43 19.82
CA LEU A 367 7.87 -5.45 18.64
C LEU A 367 7.69 -4.18 17.80
N VAL A 368 6.46 -3.84 17.41
CA VAL A 368 6.25 -2.65 16.57
C VAL A 368 6.47 -1.35 17.35
N ARG A 369 6.04 -1.28 18.62
CA ARG A 369 6.23 -0.10 19.48
C ARG A 369 7.70 0.25 19.70
N THR A 370 8.58 -0.76 19.79
CA THR A 370 10.03 -0.56 19.94
C THR A 370 10.77 -0.35 18.61
N ILE A 371 10.17 -0.75 17.48
CA ILE A 371 10.70 -0.50 16.13
C ILE A 371 10.29 0.88 15.60
N GLU A 372 9.10 1.42 15.96
CA GLU A 372 8.59 2.71 15.44
C GLU A 372 9.61 3.86 15.50
N PRO A 373 10.35 4.08 16.62
CA PRO A 373 11.32 5.18 16.68
C PRO A 373 12.51 4.98 15.73
N GLN A 374 12.80 3.74 15.34
CA GLN A 374 13.91 3.35 14.47
C GLN A 374 13.58 3.55 12.98
N LEU A 375 12.30 3.77 12.62
CA LEU A 375 11.86 4.18 11.28
C LEU A 375 12.34 5.61 10.90
N ARG A 376 13.00 6.31 11.83
CA ARG A 376 13.53 7.66 11.67
C ARG A 376 15.06 7.63 11.84
N GLY A 377 15.77 8.01 10.79
CA GLY A 377 17.24 7.96 10.73
C GLY A 377 17.85 6.60 10.37
N HIS A 378 19.11 6.36 10.77
CA HIS A 378 19.95 5.25 10.28
C HIS A 378 19.34 3.83 10.37
N GLY A 379 18.38 3.59 11.27
CA GLY A 379 17.69 2.29 11.39
C GLY A 379 16.56 2.07 10.36
N GLN A 380 16.16 3.12 9.63
CA GLN A 380 14.89 3.21 8.89
C GLN A 380 14.61 2.02 7.98
N ARG A 381 15.58 1.58 7.18
CA ARG A 381 15.44 0.38 6.34
C ARG A 381 15.23 -0.88 7.16
N ALA A 382 16.13 -1.19 8.09
CA ALA A 382 16.08 -2.44 8.83
C ALA A 382 14.81 -2.55 9.68
N ALA A 383 14.33 -1.40 10.20
CA ALA A 383 13.04 -1.26 10.86
C ALA A 383 11.87 -1.56 9.90
N ALA A 384 11.87 -0.98 8.70
CA ALA A 384 10.84 -1.22 7.67
C ALA A 384 10.82 -2.69 7.20
N ASP A 385 11.98 -3.25 6.85
CA ASP A 385 12.15 -4.64 6.41
C ASP A 385 11.65 -5.63 7.50
N ARG A 386 11.87 -5.31 8.78
CA ARG A 386 11.39 -6.11 9.92
C ARG A 386 9.87 -6.00 10.11
N ILE A 387 9.27 -4.81 9.98
CA ILE A 387 7.80 -4.66 10.00
C ILE A 387 7.17 -5.41 8.83
N ALA A 388 7.71 -5.27 7.61
CA ALA A 388 7.24 -5.99 6.43
C ALA A 388 7.30 -7.52 6.61
N THR A 389 8.36 -8.01 7.26
CA THR A 389 8.53 -9.44 7.57
C THR A 389 7.50 -9.98 8.58
N GLU A 390 7.11 -9.17 9.57
CA GLU A 390 6.13 -9.55 10.60
C GLU A 390 4.69 -9.06 10.32
N TYR A 391 4.45 -8.48 9.13
CA TYR A 391 3.23 -7.71 8.85
C TYR A 391 1.95 -8.53 9.04
N GLU A 392 1.93 -9.79 8.64
CA GLU A 392 0.77 -10.68 8.84
C GLU A 392 0.51 -10.98 10.32
N ASN A 393 1.57 -11.15 11.13
CA ASN A 393 1.40 -11.32 12.58
C ASN A 393 0.88 -10.04 13.24
N LEU A 394 1.36 -8.86 12.80
CA LEU A 394 0.87 -7.56 13.25
C LEU A 394 -0.60 -7.34 12.89
N ARG A 395 -0.99 -7.67 11.65
CA ARG A 395 -2.38 -7.61 11.15
C ARG A 395 -3.30 -8.54 11.94
N THR A 396 -2.87 -9.78 12.20
CA THR A 396 -3.62 -10.75 13.02
C THR A 396 -3.72 -10.33 14.49
N ALA A 397 -2.66 -9.75 15.07
CA ALA A 397 -2.69 -9.19 16.42
C ALA A 397 -3.70 -8.04 16.53
N LEU A 398 -3.65 -7.08 15.58
CA LEU A 398 -4.56 -5.93 15.55
C LEU A 398 -6.02 -6.35 15.32
N ARG A 399 -6.28 -7.32 14.42
CA ARG A 399 -7.61 -7.94 14.25
C ARG A 399 -8.16 -8.50 15.56
N ARG A 400 -7.35 -9.25 16.32
CA ARG A 400 -7.74 -9.80 17.63
C ARG A 400 -8.02 -8.70 18.65
N ALA A 401 -7.21 -7.65 18.70
CA ALA A 401 -7.40 -6.51 19.61
C ALA A 401 -8.70 -5.75 19.31
N VAL A 402 -9.01 -5.48 18.03
CA VAL A 402 -10.27 -4.84 17.60
C VAL A 402 -11.47 -5.73 17.93
N ALA A 403 -11.40 -7.04 17.63
CA ALA A 403 -12.48 -7.99 17.93
C ALA A 403 -12.75 -8.13 19.45
N ALA A 404 -11.70 -8.07 20.28
CA ALA A 404 -11.81 -8.04 21.74
C ALA A 404 -12.25 -6.68 22.30
N ARG A 405 -12.26 -5.63 21.46
CA ARG A 405 -12.41 -4.20 21.85
C ARG A 405 -11.37 -3.75 22.88
N ASP A 406 -10.15 -4.28 22.80
CA ASP A 406 -9.04 -3.85 23.66
C ASP A 406 -8.48 -2.50 23.16
N VAL A 407 -9.06 -1.43 23.69
CA VAL A 407 -8.72 -0.04 23.34
C VAL A 407 -7.23 0.26 23.50
N GLY A 408 -6.60 -0.24 24.55
CA GLY A 408 -5.19 0.08 24.84
C GLY A 408 -4.26 -0.53 23.80
N GLU A 409 -4.48 -1.80 23.46
CA GLU A 409 -3.71 -2.51 22.45
C GLU A 409 -3.95 -1.96 21.05
N VAL A 410 -5.21 -1.67 20.67
CA VAL A 410 -5.55 -1.08 19.37
C VAL A 410 -4.88 0.28 19.20
N LEU A 411 -4.99 1.18 20.18
CA LEU A 411 -4.35 2.49 20.12
C LEU A 411 -2.83 2.34 19.99
N CYS A 412 -2.19 1.48 20.79
CA CYS A 412 -0.75 1.29 20.74
C CYS A 412 -0.25 0.82 19.36
N VAL A 413 -0.88 -0.22 18.80
CA VAL A 413 -0.47 -0.80 17.51
C VAL A 413 -0.74 0.15 16.35
N VAL A 414 -1.90 0.83 16.33
CA VAL A 414 -2.24 1.78 15.25
C VAL A 414 -1.29 2.99 15.24
N HIS A 415 -0.96 3.57 16.40
CA HIS A 415 0.03 4.66 16.46
C HIS A 415 1.43 4.18 16.08
N SER A 416 1.79 2.94 16.43
CA SER A 416 3.10 2.37 16.09
C SER A 416 3.26 2.06 14.59
N LEU A 417 2.17 1.75 13.88
CA LEU A 417 2.16 1.48 12.45
C LEU A 417 1.87 2.70 11.57
N ALA A 418 1.26 3.76 12.10
CA ALA A 418 0.84 4.94 11.34
C ALA A 418 1.96 5.53 10.46
N TRP A 419 3.17 5.68 11.00
CA TRP A 419 4.31 6.19 10.25
C TRP A 419 4.82 5.20 9.18
N TYR A 420 4.80 3.89 9.45
CA TYR A 420 5.14 2.87 8.45
C TYR A 420 4.14 2.90 7.28
N TRP A 421 2.83 2.94 7.57
CA TRP A 421 1.80 3.04 6.54
C TRP A 421 1.93 4.33 5.71
N GLN A 422 2.24 5.46 6.34
CA GLN A 422 2.47 6.73 5.63
C GLN A 422 3.74 6.68 4.74
N MET A 423 4.85 6.15 5.26
CA MET A 423 6.14 6.08 4.55
C MET A 423 6.10 5.13 3.34
N HIS A 424 5.27 4.10 3.38
CA HIS A 424 5.07 3.12 2.29
C HIS A 424 3.79 3.34 1.46
N ASP A 425 3.00 4.37 1.77
CA ASP A 425 1.70 4.69 1.18
C ASP A 425 0.67 3.57 1.23
N LEU A 426 0.60 2.88 2.37
CA LEU A 426 -0.44 1.91 2.68
C LEU A 426 -1.68 2.67 3.19
N ARG A 427 -2.21 3.61 2.40
CA ARG A 427 -3.33 4.48 2.81
C ARG A 427 -4.61 3.73 3.09
N ALA A 428 -4.89 2.66 2.36
CA ALA A 428 -6.03 1.78 2.63
C ALA A 428 -5.95 1.16 4.03
N GLU A 429 -4.76 0.74 4.47
CA GLU A 429 -4.52 0.21 5.81
C GLU A 429 -4.64 1.32 6.87
N LEU A 430 -4.03 2.48 6.64
CA LEU A 430 -4.16 3.63 7.54
C LEU A 430 -5.64 4.02 7.73
N ARG A 431 -6.41 4.15 6.63
CA ARG A 431 -7.86 4.40 6.64
C ARG A 431 -8.61 3.34 7.44
N HIS A 432 -8.41 2.07 7.09
CA HIS A 432 -9.14 0.95 7.67
C HIS A 432 -8.90 0.86 9.19
N TRP A 433 -7.63 0.91 9.61
CA TRP A 433 -7.27 0.77 11.02
C TRP A 433 -7.54 2.01 11.86
N SER A 434 -7.39 3.23 11.32
CA SER A 434 -7.79 4.43 12.05
C SER A 434 -9.32 4.49 12.21
N ALA A 435 -10.10 4.12 11.19
CA ALA A 435 -11.56 4.05 11.28
C ALA A 435 -12.02 2.94 12.25
N ALA A 436 -11.39 1.76 12.21
CA ALA A 436 -11.66 0.68 13.15
C ALA A 436 -11.35 1.08 14.60
N ALA A 437 -10.24 1.80 14.83
CA ALA A 437 -9.91 2.37 16.13
C ALA A 437 -10.93 3.44 16.56
N ALA A 438 -11.28 4.39 15.68
CA ALA A 438 -12.24 5.46 15.96
C ALA A 438 -13.61 4.92 16.41
N ALA A 439 -14.07 3.80 15.86
CA ALA A 439 -15.32 3.13 16.25
C ALA A 439 -15.30 2.52 17.68
N LEU A 440 -14.14 2.47 18.34
CA LEU A 440 -14.00 1.98 19.72
C LEU A 440 -14.11 3.07 20.79
N GLY A 441 -13.91 4.35 20.43
CA GLY A 441 -13.71 5.46 21.37
C GLY A 441 -14.61 6.68 21.15
N PRO A 442 -14.46 7.73 21.97
CA PRO A 442 -15.06 9.04 21.73
C PRO A 442 -14.34 9.78 20.60
N ASP A 443 -15.03 10.75 19.99
CA ASP A 443 -14.41 11.80 19.17
C ASP A 443 -14.13 13.04 20.06
N PRO A 444 -12.86 13.39 20.36
CA PRO A 444 -12.54 14.55 21.19
C PRO A 444 -12.76 15.91 20.50
N PHE A 445 -13.02 15.92 19.19
CA PHE A 445 -13.37 17.11 18.41
C PHE A 445 -14.89 17.33 18.31
N ALA A 446 -15.70 16.40 18.81
CA ALA A 446 -17.14 16.59 18.94
C ALA A 446 -17.47 17.60 20.07
N PRO A 447 -18.49 18.48 19.90
CA PRO A 447 -18.87 19.43 20.95
C PRO A 447 -19.38 18.76 22.25
N PRO A 448 -19.03 19.28 23.45
CA PRO A 448 -18.20 20.47 23.69
C PRO A 448 -16.70 20.16 23.59
N VAL A 449 -16.02 20.86 22.69
CA VAL A 449 -14.58 20.71 22.44
C VAL A 449 -13.78 21.24 23.62
N VAL A 450 -12.79 20.45 24.07
CA VAL A 450 -11.87 20.83 25.16
C VAL A 450 -10.50 21.16 24.56
N PRO A 451 -9.99 22.40 24.71
CA PRO A 451 -8.68 22.79 24.22
C PRO A 451 -7.56 21.91 24.79
N ALA A 452 -6.66 21.44 23.92
CA ALA A 452 -5.55 20.59 24.27
C ALA A 452 -4.53 21.33 25.16
N PRO A 453 -4.16 20.78 26.33
CA PRO A 453 -3.01 21.25 27.09
C PRO A 453 -1.70 20.78 26.43
N PRO A 454 -0.54 21.34 26.79
CA PRO A 454 0.75 20.85 26.31
C PRO A 454 1.03 19.42 26.80
N LEU A 455 1.29 18.48 25.88
CA LEU A 455 1.65 17.09 26.18
C LEU A 455 2.98 16.73 25.50
N TYR A 456 3.92 16.17 26.28
CA TYR A 456 5.27 15.82 25.80
C TYR A 456 5.48 14.32 25.57
N GLU A 457 4.63 13.49 26.18
CA GLU A 457 4.62 12.03 26.10
C GLU A 457 3.89 11.57 24.82
N ARG A 458 4.31 10.44 24.24
CA ARG A 458 3.66 9.82 23.07
C ARG A 458 3.05 8.48 23.45
N VAL A 459 1.99 8.08 22.73
CA VAL A 459 1.34 6.77 22.87
C VAL A 459 2.35 5.61 22.70
N VAL A 460 3.33 5.77 21.80
CA VAL A 460 4.36 4.75 21.54
C VAL A 460 5.46 4.68 22.61
N ASP A 461 5.62 5.70 23.47
CA ASP A 461 6.69 5.71 24.49
C ASP A 461 6.45 4.66 25.58
N THR A 462 5.19 4.35 25.89
CA THR A 462 4.77 3.41 26.92
C THR A 462 3.78 2.35 26.40
N PRO A 463 3.78 1.14 26.99
CA PRO A 463 2.72 0.17 26.76
C PRO A 463 1.39 0.62 27.42
N PRO A 464 0.23 0.13 26.95
CA PRO A 464 -1.05 0.32 27.65
C PRO A 464 -1.04 -0.32 29.07
N PRO A 465 -1.95 0.10 29.98
CA PRO A 465 -3.09 1.00 29.76
C PRO A 465 -2.72 2.49 29.71
N TYR A 466 -3.51 3.26 28.95
CA TYR A 466 -3.39 4.71 28.85
C TYR A 466 -4.50 5.40 29.65
N GLU A 467 -4.16 6.50 30.34
CA GLU A 467 -5.08 7.28 31.16
C GLU A 467 -4.90 8.79 30.95
N GLY A 468 -5.88 9.58 31.41
CA GLY A 468 -5.80 11.04 31.42
C GLY A 468 -5.62 11.65 30.03
N GLU A 469 -4.78 12.69 29.94
CA GLU A 469 -4.59 13.44 28.69
C GLU A 469 -3.94 12.60 27.59
N LEU A 470 -3.06 11.65 27.92
CA LEU A 470 -2.43 10.79 26.92
C LEU A 470 -3.47 9.92 26.19
N LEU A 471 -4.49 9.43 26.90
CA LEU A 471 -5.61 8.72 26.26
C LEU A 471 -6.47 9.68 25.41
N THR A 472 -6.71 10.91 25.86
CA THR A 472 -7.45 11.91 25.07
C THR A 472 -6.70 12.29 23.79
N GLU A 473 -5.38 12.51 23.88
CA GLU A 473 -4.55 12.81 22.72
C GLU A 473 -4.47 11.62 21.76
N ALA A 474 -4.38 10.38 22.26
CA ALA A 474 -4.46 9.18 21.41
C ALA A 474 -5.76 9.13 20.59
N TRP A 475 -6.89 9.59 21.14
CA TRP A 475 -8.14 9.70 20.38
C TRP A 475 -8.14 10.86 19.38
N ARG A 476 -7.51 12.00 19.72
CA ARG A 476 -7.32 13.12 18.77
C ARG A 476 -6.46 12.68 17.58
N ASP A 477 -5.36 12.00 17.86
CA ASP A 477 -4.42 11.44 16.89
C ASP A 477 -5.13 10.48 15.92
N ILE A 478 -5.96 9.55 16.42
CA ILE A 478 -6.79 8.67 15.56
C ILE A 478 -7.74 9.47 14.66
N GLN A 479 -8.42 10.49 15.17
CA GLN A 479 -9.33 11.31 14.37
C GLN A 479 -8.57 12.15 13.33
N ILE A 480 -7.35 12.59 13.63
CA ILE A 480 -6.44 13.23 12.68
C ILE A 480 -5.98 12.23 11.61
N MET A 481 -5.61 10.99 11.96
CA MET A 481 -5.30 9.94 10.99
C MET A 481 -6.49 9.66 10.06
N CYS A 482 -7.71 9.60 10.60
CA CYS A 482 -8.93 9.48 9.81
C CYS A 482 -9.07 10.65 8.83
N LEU A 483 -8.90 11.90 9.26
CA LEU A 483 -8.99 13.08 8.38
C LEU A 483 -7.89 13.08 7.29
N ALA A 484 -6.65 12.80 7.66
CA ALA A 484 -5.50 12.81 6.76
C ALA A 484 -5.51 11.66 5.74
N SER A 485 -6.20 10.56 6.07
CA SER A 485 -6.31 9.38 5.19
C SER A 485 -7.60 9.32 4.37
N ARG A 486 -8.59 10.21 4.62
CA ARG A 486 -9.91 10.19 3.93
C ARG A 486 -9.76 10.02 2.43
N ASP A 487 -10.68 9.24 1.87
CA ASP A 487 -10.91 9.24 0.44
C ASP A 487 -11.35 10.64 0.01
N GLN A 488 -10.73 11.12 -1.07
CA GLN A 488 -10.88 12.49 -1.51
C GLN A 488 -11.77 12.62 -2.77
N THR A 489 -12.21 11.51 -3.37
CA THR A 489 -13.23 11.55 -4.46
C THR A 489 -14.66 11.40 -3.95
N SER A 490 -14.90 10.63 -2.88
CA SER A 490 -16.27 10.35 -2.39
C SER A 490 -16.85 11.46 -1.52
N ASP A 491 -15.97 12.13 -0.77
CA ASP A 491 -16.37 12.99 0.33
C ASP A 491 -16.29 14.46 -0.08
N ASN A 492 -17.45 15.11 -0.14
CA ASN A 492 -17.49 16.56 -0.31
C ASN A 492 -16.84 17.23 0.90
N TRP A 493 -15.63 17.78 0.75
CA TRP A 493 -14.93 18.53 1.80
C TRP A 493 -15.75 19.72 2.36
N SER A 494 -16.74 20.21 1.60
CA SER A 494 -17.72 21.20 2.07
C SER A 494 -18.96 20.60 2.74
N SER A 495 -18.97 19.31 3.12
CA SER A 495 -20.09 18.73 3.88
C SER A 495 -20.22 19.40 5.27
N PRO A 496 -21.42 19.42 5.88
CA PRO A 496 -21.57 19.90 7.26
C PRO A 496 -20.76 19.08 8.27
N GLU A 497 -20.62 17.77 8.06
CA GLU A 497 -19.92 16.85 8.94
C GLU A 497 -18.40 17.08 8.90
N VAL A 498 -17.80 17.19 7.72
CA VAL A 498 -16.36 17.46 7.55
C VAL A 498 -16.01 18.84 8.13
N ARG A 499 -16.85 19.85 7.89
CA ARG A 499 -16.66 21.19 8.47
C ARG A 499 -16.75 21.17 10.00
N ALA A 500 -17.72 20.48 10.58
CA ALA A 500 -17.82 20.34 12.04
C ALA A 500 -16.59 19.63 12.65
N GLN A 501 -16.04 18.62 11.97
CA GLN A 501 -14.81 17.93 12.39
C GLN A 501 -13.60 18.87 12.33
N VAL A 502 -13.44 19.64 11.23
CA VAL A 502 -12.37 20.63 11.06
C VAL A 502 -12.47 21.77 12.09
N ASP A 503 -13.66 22.34 12.28
CA ASP A 503 -13.92 23.37 13.30
C ASP A 503 -13.57 22.87 14.70
N GLY A 504 -13.87 21.59 15.00
CA GLY A 504 -13.51 20.94 16.25
C GLY A 504 -12.00 20.79 16.45
N MET A 505 -11.27 20.41 15.41
CA MET A 505 -9.79 20.34 15.45
C MET A 505 -9.15 21.72 15.65
N VAL A 506 -9.63 22.73 14.91
CA VAL A 506 -9.14 24.12 15.02
C VAL A 506 -9.48 24.74 16.39
N ALA A 507 -10.60 24.36 17.01
CA ALA A 507 -10.96 24.79 18.37
C ALA A 507 -10.20 24.04 19.47
N ALA A 508 -9.73 22.82 19.21
CA ALA A 508 -8.97 22.01 20.17
C ALA A 508 -7.50 22.41 20.25
N TYR A 509 -6.82 22.63 19.13
CA TYR A 509 -5.39 22.93 19.09
C TYR A 509 -5.08 24.42 19.03
N ARG A 510 -3.81 24.73 19.31
CA ARG A 510 -3.22 26.06 19.06
C ARG A 510 -1.78 25.90 18.58
N PRO A 511 -1.24 26.90 17.85
CA PRO A 511 0.18 26.93 17.49
C PRO A 511 1.10 26.75 18.70
N GLY A 512 2.22 26.04 18.50
CA GLY A 512 3.31 25.93 19.47
C GLY A 512 3.17 24.86 20.56
N LEU A 513 2.14 24.00 20.51
CA LEU A 513 2.04 22.84 21.42
C LEU A 513 3.13 21.78 21.11
N PRO A 514 3.68 21.07 22.12
CA PRO A 514 4.72 20.07 21.89
C PRO A 514 4.26 18.88 21.04
N GLN A 515 3.03 18.41 21.26
CA GLN A 515 2.49 17.27 20.52
C GLN A 515 2.22 17.60 19.05
N THR A 516 1.75 18.82 18.72
CA THR A 516 1.48 19.22 17.33
C THR A 516 2.74 19.44 16.49
N CYS A 517 3.93 19.27 17.06
CA CYS A 517 5.19 19.17 16.33
C CYS A 517 5.46 17.76 15.79
N ARG A 518 4.71 16.74 16.22
CA ARG A 518 4.94 15.32 15.91
C ARG A 518 3.81 14.75 15.07
N ALA A 519 4.14 13.84 14.17
CA ALA A 519 3.11 12.98 13.57
C ALA A 519 2.50 12.06 14.67
N PRO A 520 1.18 11.81 14.65
CA PRO A 520 0.22 12.25 13.64
C PRO A 520 -0.35 13.66 13.92
N ALA A 521 -0.35 14.17 15.15
CA ALA A 521 -0.93 15.48 15.52
C ALA A 521 -0.52 16.66 14.60
N LEU A 522 0.71 16.69 14.09
CA LEU A 522 1.21 17.65 13.10
C LEU A 522 0.30 17.80 11.87
N MET A 523 -0.38 16.73 11.48
CA MET A 523 -1.33 16.70 10.36
C MET A 523 -2.59 17.54 10.62
N TRP A 524 -2.79 18.12 11.81
CA TRP A 524 -3.82 19.15 12.04
C TRP A 524 -3.65 20.38 11.14
N VAL A 525 -2.45 20.62 10.58
CA VAL A 525 -2.22 21.64 9.55
C VAL A 525 -3.15 21.47 8.34
N TYR A 526 -3.56 20.24 8.01
CA TYR A 526 -4.54 19.99 6.95
C TYR A 526 -5.93 20.54 7.31
N ALA A 527 -6.37 20.43 8.57
CA ALA A 527 -7.61 21.06 9.03
C ALA A 527 -7.55 22.59 8.91
N VAL A 528 -6.41 23.22 9.21
CA VAL A 528 -6.20 24.66 9.03
C VAL A 528 -6.17 25.07 7.55
N MET A 529 -5.65 24.23 6.65
CA MET A 529 -5.74 24.47 5.21
C MET A 529 -7.18 24.34 4.69
N ILE A 530 -7.96 23.39 5.19
CA ILE A 530 -9.37 23.17 4.83
C ILE A 530 -10.27 24.30 5.36
N SER A 531 -9.99 24.85 6.55
CA SER A 531 -10.75 25.99 7.09
C SER A 531 -10.51 27.28 6.31
N GLY A 532 -9.41 27.37 5.53
CA GLY A 532 -9.05 28.53 4.73
C GLY A 532 -8.41 29.67 5.54
N ASP A 533 -8.05 29.44 6.81
CA ASP A 533 -7.44 30.46 7.66
C ASP A 533 -5.93 30.61 7.34
N ALA A 534 -5.63 31.56 6.46
CA ALA A 534 -4.28 31.85 6.00
C ALA A 534 -3.38 32.50 7.08
N ASP A 535 -3.95 33.20 8.05
CA ASP A 535 -3.19 33.80 9.14
C ASP A 535 -2.84 32.73 10.19
N LEU A 536 -3.81 31.88 10.55
CA LEU A 536 -3.55 30.72 11.42
C LEU A 536 -2.54 29.76 10.78
N LEU A 537 -2.61 29.48 9.47
CA LEU A 537 -1.61 28.63 8.80
C LEU A 537 -0.19 29.18 8.99
N ARG A 538 -0.02 30.51 8.89
CA ARG A 538 1.28 31.18 9.08
C ARG A 538 1.79 31.00 10.52
N ASP A 539 0.93 31.25 11.51
CA ASP A 539 1.27 31.06 12.91
C ASP A 539 1.64 29.60 13.22
N VAL A 540 0.91 28.63 12.63
CA VAL A 540 1.19 27.19 12.76
C VAL A 540 2.57 26.83 12.22
N ILE A 541 2.89 27.15 10.97
CA ILE A 541 4.18 26.75 10.37
C ILE A 541 5.37 27.47 11.03
N GLU A 542 5.18 28.68 11.56
CA GLU A 542 6.19 29.37 12.36
C GLU A 542 6.40 28.75 13.75
N GLU A 543 5.33 28.56 14.51
CA GLU A 543 5.41 28.03 15.88
C GLU A 543 5.85 26.55 15.92
N THR A 544 5.46 25.73 14.95
CA THR A 544 5.95 24.34 14.87
C THR A 544 7.48 24.30 14.74
N VAL A 545 8.08 25.13 13.88
CA VAL A 545 9.55 25.22 13.76
C VAL A 545 10.19 25.79 15.03
N ARG A 546 9.57 26.80 15.66
CA ARG A 546 10.06 27.44 16.89
C ARG A 546 10.05 26.46 18.08
N THR A 547 8.94 25.74 18.29
CA THR A 547 8.76 24.76 19.36
C THR A 547 9.63 23.53 19.13
N ALA A 548 9.64 22.93 17.93
CA ALA A 548 10.50 21.77 17.65
C ALA A 548 11.99 22.08 17.89
N ARG A 549 12.46 23.27 17.47
CA ARG A 549 13.82 23.75 17.75
C ARG A 549 14.07 23.99 19.25
N GLY A 550 13.10 24.58 19.96
CA GLY A 550 13.20 24.84 21.40
C GLY A 550 13.22 23.59 22.27
N LEU A 551 12.50 22.54 21.87
CA LEU A 551 12.43 21.24 22.56
C LEU A 551 13.55 20.27 22.13
N GLY A 552 14.35 20.62 21.12
CA GLY A 552 15.42 19.76 20.60
C GLY A 552 14.92 18.55 19.79
N TYR A 553 13.68 18.59 19.31
CA TYR A 553 13.05 17.54 18.51
C TYR A 553 13.61 17.59 17.08
N ARG A 554 14.78 16.94 16.87
CA ARG A 554 15.59 17.13 15.66
C ARG A 554 14.90 16.65 14.38
N TRP A 555 14.23 15.51 14.42
CA TRP A 555 13.57 14.95 13.23
C TRP A 555 12.32 15.78 12.89
N GLU A 556 11.54 16.10 13.91
CA GLU A 556 10.35 16.97 13.82
C GLU A 556 10.71 18.37 13.32
N LEU A 557 11.84 18.93 13.76
CA LEU A 557 12.34 20.21 13.23
C LEU A 557 12.66 20.13 11.74
N ALA A 558 13.27 19.04 11.28
CA ALA A 558 13.57 18.85 9.86
C ALA A 558 12.29 18.72 9.02
N SER A 559 11.31 17.95 9.50
CA SER A 559 9.98 17.83 8.86
C SER A 559 9.23 19.17 8.86
N ALA A 560 9.22 19.90 9.99
CA ALA A 560 8.57 21.21 10.08
C ALA A 560 9.20 22.27 9.16
N LEU A 561 10.53 22.26 9.01
CA LEU A 561 11.24 23.12 8.06
C LEU A 561 10.89 22.77 6.61
N GLN A 562 10.81 21.48 6.27
CA GLN A 562 10.41 21.02 4.94
C GLN A 562 8.93 21.38 4.64
N LEU A 563 8.00 21.14 5.57
CA LEU A 563 6.61 21.57 5.44
C LEU A 563 6.49 23.09 5.24
N ARG A 564 7.27 23.88 5.99
CA ARG A 564 7.26 25.34 5.85
C ARG A 564 7.87 25.80 4.52
N ALA A 565 8.94 25.15 4.05
CA ALA A 565 9.52 25.42 2.73
C ALA A 565 8.48 25.21 1.61
N ASN A 566 7.73 24.11 1.66
CA ASN A 566 6.69 23.75 0.71
C ASN A 566 5.55 24.79 0.66
N VAL A 567 5.06 25.22 1.83
CA VAL A 567 4.04 26.27 1.95
C VAL A 567 4.55 27.63 1.42
N LEU A 568 5.80 27.99 1.73
CA LEU A 568 6.40 29.25 1.29
C LEU A 568 6.74 29.26 -0.22
N ALA A 569 7.12 28.13 -0.81
CA ALA A 569 7.43 28.04 -2.24
C ALA A 569 6.23 28.45 -3.11
N ASN A 570 5.01 28.17 -2.65
CA ASN A 570 3.78 28.53 -3.36
C ASN A 570 3.21 29.91 -2.97
N ARG A 571 3.87 30.63 -2.03
CA ARG A 571 3.46 31.93 -1.47
C ARG A 571 4.61 32.94 -1.42
N ALA A 572 5.07 33.36 -2.60
CA ALA A 572 6.21 34.27 -2.75
C ALA A 572 5.98 35.71 -2.23
N ASP A 573 4.75 36.03 -1.78
CA ASP A 573 4.37 37.24 -1.05
C ASP A 573 4.62 37.15 0.47
N TRP A 574 4.87 35.94 1.00
CA TRP A 574 5.13 35.73 2.43
C TRP A 574 6.60 35.94 2.79
N ALA A 575 6.84 36.43 4.01
CA ALA A 575 8.19 36.58 4.53
C ALA A 575 8.78 35.22 4.92
N GLY A 576 9.93 34.87 4.35
CA GLY A 576 10.63 33.62 4.62
C GLY A 576 11.66 33.31 3.53
N ASP A 577 12.34 32.17 3.66
CA ASP A 577 13.22 31.63 2.62
C ASP A 577 13.06 30.11 2.57
N ALA A 578 12.22 29.65 1.65
CA ALA A 578 11.96 28.24 1.41
C ALA A 578 13.24 27.45 1.06
N SER A 579 14.23 28.09 0.44
CA SER A 579 15.50 27.41 0.11
C SER A 579 16.32 27.15 1.35
N ARG A 580 16.42 28.16 2.23
CA ARG A 580 17.14 28.05 3.50
C ARG A 580 16.52 27.00 4.41
N ASP A 581 15.19 26.97 4.50
CA ASP A 581 14.47 25.99 5.32
C ASP A 581 14.68 24.56 4.77
N ALA A 582 14.58 24.36 3.45
CA ALA A 582 14.85 23.07 2.82
C ALA A 582 16.33 22.64 2.95
N GLU A 583 17.28 23.57 2.89
CA GLU A 583 18.71 23.30 3.15
C GLU A 583 18.99 22.90 4.60
N GLU A 584 18.40 23.58 5.58
CA GLU A 584 18.54 23.22 7.00
C GLU A 584 17.87 21.85 7.28
N SER A 585 16.68 21.62 6.72
CA SER A 585 15.98 20.32 6.79
C SER A 585 16.85 19.17 6.23
N LEU A 586 17.37 19.33 5.01
CA LEU A 586 18.22 18.35 4.35
C LEU A 586 19.51 18.08 5.14
N ALA A 587 20.13 19.11 5.72
CA ALA A 587 21.31 18.95 6.57
C ALA A 587 21.00 18.13 7.82
N ILE A 588 19.84 18.35 8.45
CA ILE A 588 19.41 17.58 9.62
C ILE A 588 19.11 16.12 9.24
N PHE A 589 18.29 15.85 8.22
CA PHE A 589 17.96 14.48 7.80
C PHE A 589 19.21 13.68 7.39
N ARG A 590 20.15 14.29 6.66
CA ARG A 590 21.46 13.68 6.36
C ARG A 590 22.25 13.31 7.61
N SER A 591 22.21 14.16 8.64
CA SER A 591 22.89 13.89 9.93
C SER A 591 22.19 12.85 10.80
N LEU A 592 20.92 12.53 10.52
CA LEU A 592 20.16 11.45 11.17
C LEU A 592 20.28 10.13 10.40
N GLY A 593 20.70 10.18 9.13
CA GLY A 593 20.70 9.02 8.23
C GLY A 593 19.32 8.65 7.70
N ASP A 594 18.41 9.62 7.62
CA ASP A 594 17.02 9.42 7.20
C ASP A 594 16.92 9.61 5.67
N ASP A 595 16.77 8.51 4.93
CA ASP A 595 16.70 8.56 3.47
C ASP A 595 15.36 9.16 2.99
N TRP A 596 14.27 8.92 3.71
CA TRP A 596 12.94 9.43 3.34
C TRP A 596 12.90 10.95 3.47
N GLY A 597 13.33 11.47 4.61
CA GLY A 597 13.41 12.92 4.86
C GLY A 597 14.44 13.61 3.95
N CYS A 598 15.53 12.92 3.55
CA CYS A 598 16.43 13.46 2.54
C CYS A 598 15.73 13.62 1.17
N ALA A 599 14.88 12.66 0.77
CA ALA A 599 14.14 12.77 -0.49
C ALA A 599 13.13 13.93 -0.45
N GLU A 600 12.34 14.05 0.62
CA GLU A 600 11.38 15.16 0.77
C GLU A 600 12.06 16.54 0.87
N ALA A 601 13.16 16.68 1.62
CA ALA A 601 13.87 17.95 1.73
C ALA A 601 14.58 18.36 0.41
N LEU A 602 15.05 17.40 -0.39
CA LEU A 602 15.52 17.67 -1.76
C LEU A 602 14.37 18.08 -2.69
N SER A 603 13.21 17.43 -2.57
CA SER A 603 11.98 17.76 -3.31
C SER A 603 11.50 19.19 -3.03
N ALA A 604 11.46 19.57 -1.75
CA ALA A 604 11.14 20.92 -1.28
C ALA A 604 12.11 21.98 -1.83
N ARG A 605 13.40 21.67 -1.83
CA ARG A 605 14.44 22.58 -2.34
C ARG A 605 14.34 22.73 -3.87
N ALA A 606 13.99 21.66 -4.57
CA ALA A 606 13.72 21.70 -6.01
C ALA A 606 12.54 22.62 -6.33
N GLU A 607 11.40 22.56 -5.61
CA GLU A 607 10.29 23.52 -5.82
C GLU A 607 10.76 24.96 -5.64
N ALA A 608 11.46 25.25 -4.53
CA ALA A 608 11.98 26.59 -4.26
C ALA A 608 12.96 27.07 -5.36
N MET A 609 13.62 26.18 -6.09
CA MET A 609 14.42 26.50 -7.28
C MET A 609 13.57 26.74 -8.53
N GLU A 610 12.55 25.90 -8.79
CA GLU A 610 11.62 26.05 -9.93
C GLU A 610 10.89 27.40 -9.91
N LYS A 611 10.40 27.82 -8.74
CA LYS A 611 9.68 29.10 -8.56
C LYS A 611 10.56 30.34 -8.80
N ARG A 612 11.87 30.16 -8.99
CA ARG A 612 12.84 31.20 -9.36
C ARG A 612 13.47 30.98 -10.75
N GLY A 613 12.96 30.01 -11.52
CA GLY A 613 13.47 29.65 -12.85
C GLY A 613 14.77 28.84 -12.86
N ALA A 614 15.24 28.34 -11.71
CA ALA A 614 16.49 27.59 -11.58
C ALA A 614 16.33 26.09 -11.93
N TYR A 615 15.62 25.79 -13.02
CA TYR A 615 15.16 24.45 -13.38
C TYR A 615 16.28 23.39 -13.49
N ALA A 616 17.46 23.75 -13.99
CA ALA A 616 18.59 22.81 -14.08
C ALA A 616 19.03 22.28 -12.70
N LEU A 617 19.08 23.16 -11.69
CA LEU A 617 19.44 22.78 -10.32
C LEU A 617 18.31 21.99 -9.64
N ALA A 618 17.05 22.35 -9.90
CA ALA A 618 15.89 21.59 -9.44
C ALA A 618 15.89 20.15 -10.00
N ALA A 619 16.24 19.96 -11.28
CA ALA A 619 16.36 18.63 -11.88
C ALA A 619 17.51 17.80 -11.27
N ASP A 620 18.62 18.43 -10.88
CA ASP A 620 19.70 17.78 -10.14
C ASP A 620 19.22 17.29 -8.76
N ASP A 621 18.47 18.12 -8.03
CA ASP A 621 17.90 17.76 -6.72
C ASP A 621 16.84 16.67 -6.81
N PHE A 622 15.95 16.70 -7.82
CA PHE A 622 15.01 15.60 -8.06
C PHE A 622 15.73 14.29 -8.38
N ARG A 623 16.81 14.30 -9.17
CA ARG A 623 17.63 13.09 -9.43
C ARG A 623 18.25 12.54 -8.15
N ALA A 624 18.73 13.40 -7.24
CA ALA A 624 19.22 12.99 -5.93
C ALA A 624 18.10 12.45 -5.01
N ALA A 625 16.93 13.10 -4.99
CA ALA A 625 15.77 12.64 -4.21
C ALA A 625 15.30 11.25 -4.66
N ILE A 626 15.26 11.02 -5.97
CA ILE A 626 14.96 9.72 -6.58
C ILE A 626 15.95 8.63 -6.13
N GLU A 627 17.23 8.95 -5.94
CA GLU A 627 18.22 7.98 -5.44
C GLU A 627 17.95 7.58 -3.98
N HIS A 628 17.61 8.54 -3.12
CA HIS A 628 17.21 8.28 -1.73
C HIS A 628 15.92 7.44 -1.67
N ALA A 629 14.87 7.81 -2.41
CA ALA A 629 13.61 7.06 -2.48
C ALA A 629 13.80 5.65 -3.08
N ARG A 630 14.66 5.50 -4.11
CA ARG A 630 15.03 4.18 -4.67
C ARG A 630 15.78 3.32 -3.67
N ARG A 631 16.66 3.91 -2.84
CA ARG A 631 17.31 3.20 -1.74
C ARG A 631 16.25 2.63 -0.82
N LEU A 632 15.28 3.40 -0.33
CA LEU A 632 14.21 2.86 0.52
C LEU A 632 13.25 1.90 -0.18
N GLY A 633 13.23 1.89 -1.53
CA GLY A 633 12.27 1.11 -2.30
C GLY A 633 10.86 1.69 -2.35
N ALA A 634 10.69 2.93 -1.86
CA ALA A 634 9.46 3.72 -1.93
C ALA A 634 9.21 4.21 -3.38
N GLN A 635 9.02 3.31 -4.35
CA GLN A 635 9.11 3.72 -5.77
C GLN A 635 7.89 4.39 -6.41
N ALA A 636 6.85 4.71 -5.66
CA ALA A 636 5.90 5.73 -6.09
C ALA A 636 6.16 7.09 -5.44
N GLN A 637 6.94 7.20 -4.35
CA GLN A 637 7.71 8.43 -4.06
C GLN A 637 8.68 8.67 -5.24
N VAL A 638 9.38 7.62 -5.73
CA VAL A 638 10.20 7.72 -6.97
C VAL A 638 9.36 8.14 -8.18
N SER A 639 8.19 7.53 -8.41
CA SER A 639 7.35 7.89 -9.57
C SER A 639 6.87 9.33 -9.50
N VAL A 640 6.44 9.82 -8.33
CA VAL A 640 6.02 11.21 -8.11
C VAL A 640 7.18 12.17 -8.34
N LEU A 641 8.37 11.89 -7.78
CA LEU A 641 9.57 12.68 -8.01
C LEU A 641 9.98 12.70 -9.49
N GLN A 642 9.84 11.58 -10.22
CA GLN A 642 10.09 11.53 -11.67
C GLN A 642 9.06 12.35 -12.47
N VAL A 643 7.78 12.34 -12.09
CA VAL A 643 6.74 13.15 -12.75
C VAL A 643 6.94 14.64 -12.49
N ARG A 644 7.31 15.03 -11.26
CA ARG A 644 7.71 16.42 -10.94
C ARG A 644 8.94 16.86 -11.74
N MET A 645 9.98 16.03 -11.76
CA MET A 645 11.19 16.26 -12.57
C MET A 645 10.88 16.41 -14.07
N ALA A 646 9.89 15.70 -14.61
CA ALA A 646 9.47 15.87 -16.00
C ALA A 646 8.93 17.30 -16.26
N GLY A 647 8.15 17.86 -15.33
CA GLY A 647 7.75 19.27 -15.37
C GLY A 647 8.95 20.21 -15.42
N THR A 648 9.95 19.98 -14.56
CA THR A 648 11.21 20.73 -14.54
C THR A 648 11.99 20.64 -15.87
N LEU A 649 12.08 19.43 -16.43
CA LEU A 649 12.78 19.16 -17.69
C LEU A 649 12.13 19.94 -18.85
N VAL A 650 10.80 19.95 -18.94
CA VAL A 650 10.05 20.73 -19.93
C VAL A 650 10.37 22.22 -19.85
N GLU A 651 10.36 22.81 -18.65
CA GLU A 651 10.66 24.24 -18.46
C GLU A 651 12.13 24.59 -18.73
N SER A 652 13.04 23.62 -18.59
CA SER A 652 14.45 23.74 -19.00
C SER A 652 14.71 23.49 -20.50
N GLY A 653 13.68 23.15 -21.29
CA GLY A 653 13.78 22.88 -22.73
C GLY A 653 14.01 21.41 -23.12
N HIS A 654 14.11 20.49 -22.17
CA HIS A 654 14.36 19.06 -22.39
C HIS A 654 13.03 18.27 -22.56
N MET A 655 12.16 18.72 -23.47
CA MET A 655 10.81 18.16 -23.63
C MET A 655 10.80 16.71 -24.11
N GLU A 656 11.75 16.32 -24.97
CA GLU A 656 11.89 14.94 -25.49
C GLU A 656 12.22 13.97 -24.35
N GLU A 657 13.19 14.32 -23.47
CA GLU A 657 13.54 13.54 -22.28
C GLU A 657 12.37 13.42 -21.30
N ALA A 658 11.62 14.52 -21.10
CA ALA A 658 10.43 14.52 -20.26
C ALA A 658 9.31 13.61 -20.83
N GLU A 659 9.13 13.59 -22.15
CA GLU A 659 8.16 12.71 -22.82
C GLU A 659 8.55 11.23 -22.70
N GLU A 660 9.81 10.87 -22.98
CA GLU A 660 10.30 9.50 -22.81
C GLU A 660 10.16 9.02 -21.36
N LEU A 661 10.47 9.90 -20.40
CA LEU A 661 10.31 9.62 -18.97
C LEU A 661 8.85 9.36 -18.60
N LEU A 662 7.92 10.25 -18.98
CA LEU A 662 6.51 10.12 -18.64
C LEU A 662 5.85 8.93 -19.35
N THR A 663 6.11 8.74 -20.64
CA THR A 663 5.57 7.60 -21.41
C THR A 663 6.10 6.26 -20.92
N GLY A 664 7.37 6.18 -20.51
CA GLY A 664 7.95 4.99 -19.87
C GLY A 664 7.38 4.69 -18.48
N LEU A 665 6.84 5.69 -17.78
CA LEU A 665 6.21 5.55 -16.47
C LEU A 665 4.74 5.13 -16.54
N LEU A 666 3.97 5.64 -17.51
CA LEU A 666 2.52 5.39 -17.61
C LEU A 666 2.13 3.89 -17.47
N PRO A 667 2.78 2.91 -18.14
CA PRO A 667 2.43 1.50 -18.00
C PRO A 667 2.71 0.92 -16.61
N GLY A 668 3.64 1.50 -15.84
CA GLY A 668 3.90 1.08 -14.46
C GLY A 668 2.91 1.70 -13.46
N ILE A 669 2.53 2.96 -13.70
CA ILE A 669 1.66 3.74 -12.81
C ILE A 669 0.18 3.30 -12.97
N GLN A 670 -0.30 3.05 -14.20
CA GLN A 670 -1.65 2.52 -14.46
C GLN A 670 -1.92 1.19 -13.72
N HIS A 671 -0.86 0.45 -13.45
CA HIS A 671 -0.91 -0.88 -12.86
C HIS A 671 -0.73 -0.91 -11.33
N SER A 672 -0.51 0.25 -10.70
CA SER A 672 -0.30 0.39 -9.25
C SER A 672 -1.30 1.34 -8.56
N GLY A 673 -2.33 1.82 -9.27
CA GLY A 673 -3.32 2.76 -8.70
C GLY A 673 -2.72 4.11 -8.27
N ASN A 674 -1.59 4.49 -8.87
CA ASN A 674 -0.65 5.44 -8.28
C ASN A 674 -0.96 6.91 -8.62
N GLU A 675 -0.96 7.76 -7.58
CA GLU A 675 -1.22 9.23 -7.58
C GLU A 675 -0.41 10.03 -8.62
N ALA A 676 0.69 9.48 -9.16
CA ALA A 676 1.48 10.12 -10.21
C ALA A 676 0.79 10.13 -11.60
N MET A 677 -0.25 9.32 -11.81
CA MET A 677 -0.95 9.18 -13.11
C MET A 677 -1.57 10.48 -13.64
N PRO A 678 -2.34 11.25 -12.83
CA PRO A 678 -3.02 12.44 -13.33
C PRO A 678 -2.04 13.52 -13.75
N ALA A 679 -1.06 13.80 -12.90
CA ALA A 679 0.03 14.74 -13.19
C ALA A 679 0.86 14.30 -14.41
N ALA A 680 1.18 13.01 -14.56
CA ALA A 680 1.91 12.51 -15.73
C ALA A 680 1.15 12.76 -17.04
N ARG A 681 -0.15 12.45 -17.08
CA ARG A 681 -1.00 12.69 -18.27
C ARG A 681 -1.20 14.19 -18.53
N MET A 682 -1.30 15.01 -17.49
CA MET A 682 -1.38 16.47 -17.61
C MET A 682 -0.09 17.07 -18.20
N PHE A 683 1.08 16.67 -17.70
CA PHE A 683 2.36 17.12 -18.27
C PHE A 683 2.52 16.65 -19.72
N LEU A 684 2.15 15.41 -20.04
CA LEU A 684 2.12 14.92 -21.43
C LEU A 684 1.16 15.74 -22.31
N ALA A 685 -0.04 16.09 -21.84
CA ALA A 685 -0.95 16.97 -22.58
C ALA A 685 -0.32 18.35 -22.83
N GLY A 686 0.42 18.90 -21.87
CA GLY A 686 1.21 20.12 -22.04
C GLY A 686 2.35 19.99 -23.05
N ILE A 687 3.09 18.87 -23.06
CA ILE A 687 4.15 18.60 -24.04
C ILE A 687 3.56 18.45 -25.46
N TYR A 688 2.50 17.65 -25.60
CA TYR A 688 1.82 17.44 -26.87
C TYR A 688 1.19 18.74 -27.40
N GLY A 689 0.57 19.55 -26.52
CA GLY A 689 0.07 20.87 -26.88
C GLY A 689 1.16 21.80 -27.43
N ARG A 690 2.28 21.95 -26.70
CA ARG A 690 3.41 22.81 -27.10
C ARG A 690 4.11 22.33 -28.38
N THR A 691 4.01 21.04 -28.72
CA THR A 691 4.58 20.44 -29.93
C THR A 691 3.56 20.32 -31.08
N GLY A 692 2.36 20.91 -30.96
CA GLY A 692 1.32 20.90 -31.99
C GLY A 692 0.59 19.55 -32.16
N ARG A 693 0.87 18.57 -31.30
CA ARG A 693 0.25 17.23 -31.28
C ARG A 693 -1.09 17.25 -30.54
N ILE A 694 -1.98 18.16 -30.93
CA ILE A 694 -3.19 18.47 -30.16
C ILE A 694 -4.12 17.26 -29.98
N ALA A 695 -4.24 16.39 -30.99
CA ALA A 695 -5.03 15.16 -30.88
C ALA A 695 -4.53 14.21 -29.78
N GLU A 696 -3.21 14.10 -29.58
CA GLU A 696 -2.60 13.29 -28.53
C GLU A 696 -2.76 13.97 -27.16
N ALA A 697 -2.67 15.30 -27.10
CA ALA A 697 -2.98 16.07 -25.89
C ALA A 697 -4.43 15.85 -25.43
N ARG A 698 -5.39 15.96 -26.35
CA ARG A 698 -6.82 15.69 -26.12
C ARG A 698 -7.05 14.25 -25.67
N ALA A 699 -6.34 13.27 -26.23
CA ALA A 699 -6.46 11.86 -25.83
C ALA A 699 -5.98 11.61 -24.38
N GLN A 700 -4.94 12.32 -23.91
CA GLN A 700 -4.53 12.24 -22.50
C GLN A 700 -5.58 12.85 -21.56
N LEU A 701 -6.12 14.03 -21.88
CA LEU A 701 -7.17 14.66 -21.06
C LEU A 701 -8.49 13.89 -21.11
N GLN A 702 -8.83 13.27 -22.25
CA GLN A 702 -10.02 12.42 -22.34
C GLN A 702 -9.82 11.14 -21.52
N SER A 703 -8.64 10.52 -21.56
CA SER A 703 -8.33 9.38 -20.68
C SER A 703 -8.48 9.76 -19.21
N LEU A 704 -8.06 10.97 -18.80
CA LEU A 704 -8.31 11.46 -17.43
C LEU A 704 -9.79 11.60 -17.12
N ARG A 705 -10.62 12.07 -18.06
CA ARG A 705 -12.06 12.22 -17.85
C ARG A 705 -12.84 10.91 -17.87
N ASP A 706 -12.34 9.90 -18.59
CA ASP A 706 -12.91 8.55 -18.59
C ASP A 706 -12.45 7.75 -17.36
N GLU A 707 -11.23 8.03 -16.84
CA GLU A 707 -10.68 7.40 -15.65
C GLU A 707 -11.05 8.13 -14.32
N PHE A 708 -11.57 9.38 -14.35
CA PHE A 708 -11.98 10.15 -13.17
C PHE A 708 -13.33 10.88 -13.34
N SER A 709 -14.24 10.67 -12.38
CA SER A 709 -15.55 11.31 -12.33
C SER A 709 -15.48 12.83 -12.11
N PHE A 710 -16.22 13.59 -12.91
CA PHE A 710 -16.26 15.05 -12.85
C PHE A 710 -16.89 15.56 -11.55
N GLY A 711 -16.26 16.53 -10.88
CA GLY A 711 -16.75 17.11 -9.61
C GLY A 711 -16.15 16.48 -8.35
N ALA A 712 -15.22 15.53 -8.49
CA ALA A 712 -14.48 14.96 -7.36
C ALA A 712 -13.44 15.92 -6.75
N TYR A 713 -12.93 16.89 -7.53
CA TYR A 713 -11.77 17.71 -7.13
C TYR A 713 -11.84 19.14 -7.68
N ALA A 714 -12.26 20.12 -6.85
CA ALA A 714 -12.36 21.52 -7.30
C ALA A 714 -11.06 22.10 -7.90
N ILE A 715 -9.91 21.69 -7.35
CA ILE A 715 -8.56 22.07 -7.80
C ILE A 715 -8.19 21.36 -9.11
N PHE A 716 -8.28 20.03 -9.16
CA PHE A 716 -7.89 19.23 -10.33
C PHE A 716 -8.85 19.46 -11.50
N ASP A 717 -10.15 19.57 -11.26
CA ASP A 717 -11.12 20.03 -12.28
C ASP A 717 -10.72 21.42 -12.80
N GLY A 718 -10.25 22.32 -11.93
CA GLY A 718 -9.72 23.63 -12.32
C GLY A 718 -8.51 23.52 -13.26
N PHE A 719 -7.49 22.75 -12.87
CA PHE A 719 -6.31 22.46 -13.67
C PHE A 719 -6.63 21.81 -15.03
N LEU A 720 -7.55 20.82 -15.03
CA LEU A 720 -8.01 20.11 -16.20
C LEU A 720 -8.78 21.03 -17.16
N LEU A 721 -9.73 21.81 -16.63
CA LEU A 721 -10.49 22.81 -17.39
C LEU A 721 -9.57 23.92 -17.94
N GLY A 722 -8.61 24.40 -17.15
CA GLY A 722 -7.60 25.36 -17.60
C GLY A 722 -6.77 24.83 -18.76
N THR A 723 -6.29 23.58 -18.66
CA THR A 723 -5.53 22.91 -19.72
C THR A 723 -6.40 22.68 -20.97
N MET A 724 -7.67 22.29 -20.80
CA MET A 724 -8.62 22.16 -21.91
C MET A 724 -8.89 23.49 -22.61
N ALA A 725 -9.08 24.58 -21.87
CA ALA A 725 -9.30 25.92 -22.43
C ALA A 725 -8.05 26.45 -23.15
N TRP A 726 -6.86 26.14 -22.64
CA TRP A 726 -5.61 26.43 -23.34
C TRP A 726 -5.50 25.65 -24.65
N LEU A 727 -5.83 24.35 -24.69
CA LEU A 727 -5.89 23.59 -25.94
C LEU A 727 -6.96 24.11 -26.91
N ASP A 728 -8.11 24.59 -26.41
CA ASP A 728 -9.14 25.24 -27.24
C ASP A 728 -8.56 26.49 -27.95
N ASN A 729 -7.71 27.28 -27.28
CA ASN A 729 -7.00 28.40 -27.92
C ASN A 729 -6.01 27.95 -29.01
N GLN A 730 -5.35 26.79 -28.85
CA GLN A 730 -4.43 26.25 -29.87
C GLN A 730 -5.15 25.74 -31.14
N GLU A 731 -6.47 25.53 -31.08
CA GLU A 731 -7.32 25.09 -32.20
C GLU A 731 -8.23 26.22 -32.75
N ASP A 732 -7.92 27.49 -32.46
CA ASP A 732 -8.74 28.67 -32.77
C ASP A 732 -10.19 28.61 -32.21
N ALA A 733 -10.46 27.73 -31.24
CA ALA A 733 -11.79 27.47 -30.67
C ALA A 733 -12.14 28.46 -29.53
N TYR A 734 -11.86 29.75 -29.74
CA TYR A 734 -11.83 30.78 -28.71
C TYR A 734 -13.13 30.94 -27.88
N GLU A 735 -14.32 30.72 -28.48
CA GLU A 735 -15.59 30.74 -27.73
C GLU A 735 -15.71 29.55 -26.74
N SER A 736 -15.19 28.37 -27.14
CA SER A 736 -15.12 27.20 -26.26
C SER A 736 -14.10 27.44 -25.13
N ALA A 737 -12.97 28.05 -25.46
CA ALA A 737 -11.94 28.43 -24.49
C ALA A 737 -12.53 29.36 -23.41
N LEU A 738 -13.28 30.41 -23.78
CA LEU A 738 -13.94 31.33 -22.84
C LEU A 738 -14.94 30.62 -21.91
N VAL A 739 -15.77 29.72 -22.45
CA VAL A 739 -16.72 28.93 -21.64
C VAL A 739 -15.99 28.00 -20.66
N THR A 740 -14.92 27.36 -21.11
CA THR A 740 -14.17 26.38 -20.31
C THR A 740 -13.31 27.06 -19.24
N VAL A 741 -12.62 28.17 -19.57
CA VAL A 741 -11.79 28.92 -18.62
C VAL A 741 -12.61 29.63 -17.55
N ARG A 742 -13.83 30.11 -17.86
CA ARG A 742 -14.74 30.64 -16.83
C ARG A 742 -15.03 29.60 -15.76
N ARG A 743 -15.32 28.35 -16.17
CA ARG A 743 -15.55 27.23 -15.24
C ARG A 743 -14.30 26.87 -14.44
N ALA A 744 -13.11 26.95 -15.05
CA ALA A 744 -11.84 26.78 -14.35
C ALA A 744 -11.65 27.84 -13.24
N ILE A 745 -11.89 29.11 -13.55
CA ILE A 745 -11.83 30.24 -12.59
C ILE A 745 -12.87 30.07 -11.46
N GLU A 746 -14.06 29.55 -11.77
CA GLU A 746 -15.09 29.28 -10.78
C GLU A 746 -14.71 28.14 -9.83
N SER A 747 -14.07 27.06 -10.30
CA SER A 747 -13.71 25.93 -9.44
C SER A 747 -12.51 26.23 -8.52
N VAL A 748 -11.54 27.03 -8.96
CA VAL A 748 -10.36 27.40 -8.14
C VAL A 748 -10.62 28.54 -7.14
N ARG A 749 -11.88 28.94 -6.93
CA ARG A 749 -12.29 29.88 -5.86
C ARG A 749 -12.57 29.21 -4.52
N ASP A 750 -12.51 27.89 -4.47
CA ASP A 750 -12.62 27.14 -3.22
C ASP A 750 -11.48 27.53 -2.24
N PRO A 751 -11.74 27.63 -0.91
CA PRO A 751 -10.71 28.01 0.05
C PRO A 751 -9.48 27.10 0.05
N LEU A 752 -9.65 25.78 -0.06
CA LEU A 752 -8.53 24.83 -0.11
C LEU A 752 -7.73 25.01 -1.42
N ALA A 753 -8.42 25.32 -2.53
CA ALA A 753 -7.78 25.64 -3.80
C ALA A 753 -6.89 26.89 -3.72
N LEU A 754 -7.41 27.96 -3.13
CA LEU A 754 -6.65 29.19 -2.90
C LEU A 754 -5.51 28.99 -1.89
N MET A 755 -5.65 28.07 -0.93
CA MET A 755 -4.61 27.77 0.04
C MET A 755 -3.43 26.99 -0.58
N ILE A 756 -3.69 26.15 -1.59
CA ILE A 756 -2.65 25.34 -2.26
C ILE A 756 -2.03 26.10 -3.45
N ALA A 757 -2.86 26.74 -4.28
CA ALA A 757 -2.45 27.36 -5.54
C ALA A 757 -2.99 28.80 -5.70
N PRO A 758 -2.55 29.77 -4.87
CA PRO A 758 -3.14 31.11 -4.80
C PRO A 758 -3.03 31.93 -6.10
N HIS A 759 -2.03 31.66 -6.94
CA HIS A 759 -1.77 32.38 -8.19
C HIS A 759 -2.57 31.84 -9.40
N LEU A 760 -3.09 30.62 -9.31
CA LEU A 760 -3.77 29.93 -10.42
C LEU A 760 -4.97 30.70 -11.01
N PRO A 761 -5.86 31.32 -10.20
CA PRO A 761 -6.98 32.11 -10.74
C PRO A 761 -6.53 33.29 -11.61
N ALA A 762 -5.36 33.89 -11.31
CA ALA A 762 -4.79 34.95 -12.13
C ALA A 762 -4.23 34.42 -13.44
N VAL A 763 -3.54 33.27 -13.43
CA VAL A 763 -3.03 32.61 -14.65
C VAL A 763 -4.16 32.31 -15.64
N TYR A 764 -5.34 31.90 -15.19
CA TYR A 764 -6.49 31.69 -16.08
C TYR A 764 -7.06 32.96 -16.72
N LEU A 765 -6.82 34.16 -16.17
CA LEU A 765 -7.14 35.42 -16.85
C LEU A 765 -6.29 35.59 -18.12
N LEU A 766 -5.06 35.07 -18.14
CA LEU A 766 -4.18 35.10 -19.31
C LEU A 766 -4.70 34.19 -20.42
N THR A 767 -5.13 32.97 -20.09
CA THR A 767 -5.78 32.05 -21.05
C THR A 767 -7.08 32.65 -21.63
N ALA A 768 -7.84 33.39 -20.81
CA ALA A 768 -9.00 34.15 -21.28
C ALA A 768 -8.62 35.38 -22.14
N ALA A 769 -7.49 36.03 -21.86
CA ALA A 769 -6.97 37.14 -22.66
C ALA A 769 -6.58 36.68 -24.07
N VAL A 770 -5.89 35.54 -24.21
CA VAL A 770 -5.61 34.89 -25.50
C VAL A 770 -6.92 34.63 -26.26
N ALA A 771 -7.94 34.06 -25.60
CA ALA A 771 -9.22 33.75 -26.21
C ALA A 771 -9.96 35.01 -26.72
N HIS A 772 -9.97 36.09 -25.93
CA HIS A 772 -10.51 37.37 -26.40
C HIS A 772 -9.72 37.97 -27.56
N ALA A 773 -8.38 37.95 -27.49
CA ALA A 773 -7.54 38.55 -28.51
C ALA A 773 -7.64 37.80 -29.85
N GLY A 774 -7.60 36.47 -29.83
CA GLY A 774 -7.71 35.60 -31.01
C GLY A 774 -9.07 35.66 -31.70
N ALA A 775 -10.17 35.77 -30.93
CA ALA A 775 -11.50 35.98 -31.49
C ALA A 775 -11.68 37.36 -32.17
N GLY A 776 -10.78 38.32 -31.88
CA GLY A 776 -10.62 39.55 -32.63
C GLY A 776 -11.65 40.67 -32.38
N GLY A 777 -11.36 41.82 -32.99
CA GLY A 777 -12.17 43.04 -32.90
C GLY A 777 -11.84 43.92 -31.68
N PRO A 778 -12.08 45.25 -31.77
CA PRO A 778 -11.56 46.22 -30.79
C PRO A 778 -12.15 46.05 -29.38
N VAL A 779 -13.40 45.58 -29.26
CA VAL A 779 -14.02 45.32 -27.95
C VAL A 779 -13.35 44.15 -27.23
N ARG A 780 -12.99 43.08 -27.95
CA ARG A 780 -12.31 41.93 -27.35
C ARG A 780 -10.81 42.20 -27.14
N GLY A 781 -10.16 42.90 -28.06
CA GLY A 781 -8.79 43.40 -27.87
C GLY A 781 -8.66 44.24 -26.60
N ARG A 782 -9.65 45.10 -26.29
CA ARG A 782 -9.69 45.85 -25.02
C ARG A 782 -9.77 44.93 -23.81
N ARG A 783 -10.70 43.96 -23.81
CA ARG A 783 -10.82 42.97 -22.71
C ARG A 783 -9.55 42.15 -22.52
N ALA A 784 -8.87 41.76 -23.59
CA ALA A 784 -7.59 41.05 -23.50
C ALA A 784 -6.53 41.91 -22.81
N ALA A 785 -6.41 43.19 -23.16
CA ALA A 785 -5.51 44.12 -22.48
C ALA A 785 -5.87 44.32 -20.99
N GLU A 786 -7.16 44.51 -20.67
CA GLU A 786 -7.67 44.59 -19.29
C GLU A 786 -7.34 43.32 -18.48
N LEU A 787 -7.54 42.14 -19.06
CA LEU A 787 -7.23 40.85 -18.42
C LEU A 787 -5.72 40.62 -18.22
N MET A 788 -4.87 41.05 -19.16
CA MET A 788 -3.41 40.97 -18.99
C MET A 788 -2.89 41.94 -17.92
N GLY A 789 -3.47 43.15 -17.84
CA GLY A 789 -3.19 44.08 -16.74
C GLY A 789 -3.56 43.48 -15.38
N ALA A 790 -4.75 42.88 -15.30
CA ALA A 790 -5.22 42.20 -14.10
C ALA A 790 -4.35 40.99 -13.73
N TYR A 791 -3.99 40.12 -14.69
CA TYR A 791 -3.03 39.02 -14.47
C TYR A 791 -1.75 39.55 -13.84
N ARG A 792 -1.14 40.60 -14.41
CA ARG A 792 0.14 41.13 -13.92
C ARG A 792 0.05 41.77 -12.53
N ALA A 793 -1.10 42.34 -12.17
CA ALA A 793 -1.34 42.93 -10.85
C ALA A 793 -1.69 41.89 -9.77
N LEU A 794 -2.29 40.75 -10.16
CA LEU A 794 -2.79 39.72 -9.24
C LEU A 794 -1.79 38.59 -8.97
N VAL A 795 -0.79 38.36 -9.82
CA VAL A 795 0.32 37.45 -9.51
C VAL A 795 1.33 38.10 -8.53
N PRO A 796 1.93 37.34 -7.60
CA PRO A 796 2.96 37.86 -6.69
C PRO A 796 4.13 38.53 -7.44
N PRO A 797 4.77 39.59 -6.91
CA PRO A 797 5.87 40.28 -7.59
C PRO A 797 7.09 39.40 -7.94
N ALA A 798 7.28 38.31 -7.19
CA ALA A 798 8.33 37.32 -7.41
C ALA A 798 7.85 36.06 -8.16
N HIS A 799 6.63 36.07 -8.72
CA HIS A 799 6.14 35.01 -9.60
C HIS A 799 7.02 34.88 -10.85
N PHE A 800 7.57 33.68 -11.07
CA PHE A 800 8.32 33.36 -12.26
C PHE A 800 7.39 32.63 -13.26
N PRO A 801 6.95 33.28 -14.35
CA PRO A 801 5.99 32.68 -15.28
C PRO A 801 6.62 31.53 -16.06
N VAL A 802 5.90 30.42 -16.19
CA VAL A 802 6.35 29.24 -16.98
C VAL A 802 6.37 29.52 -18.49
N THR A 803 7.00 28.63 -19.27
CA THR A 803 7.09 28.72 -20.74
C THR A 803 5.76 29.04 -21.41
N THR A 804 4.68 28.39 -20.98
CA THR A 804 3.32 28.61 -21.54
C THR A 804 2.80 29.99 -21.19
N GLU A 805 2.94 30.47 -19.94
CA GLU A 805 2.51 31.82 -19.56
C GLU A 805 3.25 32.88 -20.38
N ARG A 806 4.55 32.72 -20.62
CA ARG A 806 5.32 33.67 -21.43
C ARG A 806 4.84 33.70 -22.88
N ALA A 807 4.62 32.53 -23.48
CA ALA A 807 4.12 32.42 -24.86
C ALA A 807 2.68 32.96 -25.01
N ASP A 808 1.78 32.62 -24.10
CA ASP A 808 0.39 33.12 -24.08
C ASP A 808 0.34 34.64 -23.90
N ALA A 809 1.21 35.22 -23.06
CA ALA A 809 1.32 36.67 -22.87
C ALA A 809 1.84 37.39 -24.13
N GLU A 810 2.91 36.91 -24.75
CA GLU A 810 3.44 37.46 -26.00
C GLU A 810 2.40 37.41 -27.13
N LEU A 811 1.65 36.30 -27.22
CA LEU A 811 0.57 36.12 -28.19
C LEU A 811 -0.62 37.07 -27.96
N ALA A 812 -1.12 37.13 -26.72
CA ALA A 812 -2.25 37.99 -26.36
C ALA A 812 -1.91 39.48 -26.51
N GLU A 813 -0.69 39.89 -26.13
CA GLU A 813 -0.21 41.26 -26.32
C GLU A 813 -0.13 41.62 -27.82
N GLY A 814 0.50 40.77 -28.64
CA GLY A 814 0.62 41.00 -30.08
C GLY A 814 -0.74 41.14 -30.78
N LEU A 815 -1.67 40.25 -30.47
CA LEU A 815 -3.03 40.28 -31.03
C LEU A 815 -3.86 41.48 -30.53
N ALA A 816 -3.77 41.81 -29.24
CA ALA A 816 -4.49 42.96 -28.67
C ALA A 816 -3.95 44.30 -29.21
N ARG A 817 -2.61 44.46 -29.32
CA ARG A 817 -1.99 45.63 -29.95
C ARG A 817 -2.37 45.75 -31.42
N ALA A 818 -2.42 44.64 -32.17
CA ALA A 818 -2.87 44.65 -33.57
C ALA A 818 -4.35 45.09 -33.72
N ALA A 819 -5.21 44.76 -32.75
CA ALA A 819 -6.63 45.13 -32.76
C ALA A 819 -6.93 46.57 -32.28
N LEU A 820 -6.05 47.17 -31.45
CA LEU A 820 -6.27 48.45 -30.77
C LEU A 820 -5.34 49.59 -31.20
N GLY A 821 -4.10 49.27 -31.55
CA GLY A 821 -2.97 50.20 -31.55
C GLY A 821 -2.43 50.48 -30.14
N ASP A 822 -1.14 50.79 -30.04
CA ASP A 822 -0.39 50.84 -28.77
C ASP A 822 -1.03 51.74 -27.70
N SER A 823 -1.41 52.97 -28.03
CA SER A 823 -1.93 53.94 -27.05
C SER A 823 -3.25 53.47 -26.39
N ALA A 824 -4.10 52.76 -27.14
CA ALA A 824 -5.35 52.21 -26.60
C ALA A 824 -5.10 50.90 -25.82
N TYR A 825 -4.09 50.12 -26.22
CA TYR A 825 -3.62 48.97 -25.46
C TYR A 825 -3.07 49.37 -24.08
N GLU A 826 -2.13 50.32 -24.01
CA GLU A 826 -1.52 50.76 -22.75
C GLU A 826 -2.56 51.29 -21.75
N ALA A 827 -3.56 52.03 -22.24
CA ALA A 827 -4.65 52.54 -21.41
C ALA A 827 -5.51 51.41 -20.82
N ALA A 828 -5.91 50.44 -21.65
CA ALA A 828 -6.73 49.30 -21.22
C ALA A 828 -5.95 48.36 -20.28
N TYR A 829 -4.65 48.16 -20.53
CA TYR A 829 -3.75 47.41 -19.65
C TYR A 829 -3.59 48.08 -18.28
N ALA A 830 -3.43 49.40 -18.25
CA ALA A 830 -3.35 50.17 -17.00
C ALA A 830 -4.67 50.18 -16.21
N GLU A 831 -5.82 50.25 -16.89
CA GLU A 831 -7.14 50.08 -16.26
C GLU A 831 -7.29 48.66 -15.67
N GLY A 832 -6.87 47.64 -16.42
CA GLY A 832 -6.86 46.24 -16.00
C GLY A 832 -6.09 45.98 -14.71
N GLY A 833 -4.93 46.63 -14.54
CA GLY A 833 -4.11 46.53 -13.33
C GLY A 833 -4.76 47.07 -12.05
N GLY A 834 -5.90 47.76 -12.15
CA GLY A 834 -6.70 48.20 -11.00
C GLY A 834 -7.81 47.23 -10.59
N LEU A 835 -8.05 46.15 -11.34
CA LEU A 835 -9.18 45.24 -11.12
C LEU A 835 -8.89 44.20 -10.03
N THR A 836 -9.89 43.93 -9.18
CA THR A 836 -9.86 42.72 -8.33
C THR A 836 -10.06 41.46 -9.18
N LEU A 837 -9.62 40.30 -8.67
CA LEU A 837 -9.86 38.99 -9.30
C LEU A 837 -11.35 38.75 -9.62
N LYS A 838 -12.27 39.27 -8.81
CA LYS A 838 -13.72 39.16 -9.04
C LYS A 838 -14.19 39.99 -10.23
N GLU A 839 -13.65 41.20 -10.40
CA GLU A 839 -13.99 42.11 -11.50
C GLU A 839 -13.36 41.65 -12.81
N ALA A 840 -12.08 41.27 -12.80
CA ALA A 840 -11.40 40.72 -13.97
C ALA A 840 -12.07 39.42 -14.46
N ALA A 841 -12.43 38.51 -13.56
CA ALA A 841 -13.18 37.30 -13.92
C ALA A 841 -14.60 37.56 -14.45
N ALA A 842 -15.16 38.77 -14.30
CA ALA A 842 -16.44 39.14 -14.91
C ALA A 842 -16.30 39.63 -16.36
N LEU A 843 -15.06 39.83 -16.85
CA LEU A 843 -14.77 40.16 -18.25
C LEU A 843 -14.71 38.91 -19.15
N VAL A 844 -14.44 37.75 -18.53
CA VAL A 844 -14.39 36.39 -19.12
C VAL A 844 -15.81 35.89 -19.40
#